data_AF-A0AA43Q7A0-F1
#
_entry.id   AF-A0AA43Q7A0-F1
#
_cell.length_a   1.000
_cell.length_b   1.000
_cell.length_c   1.000
_cell.angle_alpha   90.00
_cell.angle_beta   90.00
_cell.angle_gamma   90.00
#
_symmetry.space_group_name_H-M   'P 1'
#
loop_
_entity.id
_entity.type
_entity.pdbx_description
1 polymer ?
#
loop_
_entity_poly.entity_id
_entity_poly.type
_entity_poly.pdbx_seq_one_letter_code
_entity_poly.pdbx_strand_id
1 'polypeptide(L)'
;MNKTPYPDDWPDIDTKLYNRSVKLFNAVKNMLSVKLDLHADPQVLEGDIFLFNHFSRFETFIPQFLIYEKTGAYSCSIASAEFFQEDNVLSRYLKHVGVFPHNHDRLFALLAGHILRGRKVIIFPEGGMVKDRRVIDKRGHYSIYSRVTGNRRKLHTGPAVLAQGLETFKAAIRHAHSQNDVALLRQWKDALQIDSIDQLIAVANKPTLMVPANITFYPIRSSENLLFKSVELFSNGLSLRQSEELLIEGNIMLKNTDMDIRMGNPVDPCGAWGWRTRYLLNKVIPEINTIDDVFTLNSRPKNWRQRLLGSYFIKNAQCSRDRYMEGIYANVTINLSHLAATLIMHYVGQGRMYIEKDKFYSILYIAIKHLQNNTVIHLHRSLLNPDDYSDLFKAANKRFDYFMCVAKDAGLIKEDENYYRFLPKLCVESDFDTIRLENPIAVYNNEAAPQHTVRDTLIDAIGECSNADKDKLAAWHFEDECRTLAWEKQAYSKPLFGDISYEEAAVADPSPFFIQPELANGFGVLLVHGLLASPAELRAYGEYLVKQGYTVLGVRLKGHGTSPYALRDQSWEDWYRCVQRGFNILKVHCPRILVVGFSTGGALALKLATEHYPEMIGVIAVSVPLKFVNPAFMLVPLLHGTNKLVAWVSAFEGVKPFIDNEPEHPGINYRNTPVRALYELRLLIAQLDELLPQISLPVLIMYGDEDPIVSPKGAPILMAKLGSKHKQIHAIKSQRHGILMENIGGAWRVIDGFLNELSALHNVTFNIFNSPRRHEEHED
;
A
#
# COMPACT_ATOMS: atom_id res chain seq x y z
N MET A 1 -29.95 42.47 -22.96
CA MET A 1 -29.18 42.37 -21.71
C MET A 1 -29.50 41.02 -21.09
N ASN A 2 -28.64 40.01 -21.28
CA ASN A 2 -28.77 38.75 -20.55
C ASN A 2 -28.45 39.06 -19.09
N LYS A 3 -29.42 38.88 -18.19
CA LYS A 3 -29.15 38.94 -16.74
C LYS A 3 -28.08 37.89 -16.43
N THR A 4 -27.00 38.33 -15.78
CA THR A 4 -26.01 37.42 -15.22
C THR A 4 -26.70 36.52 -14.18
N PRO A 5 -26.45 35.20 -14.18
CA PRO A 5 -27.16 34.28 -13.29
C PRO A 5 -26.74 34.41 -11.81
N TYR A 6 -25.68 35.16 -11.52
CA TYR A 6 -25.09 35.31 -10.18
C TYR A 6 -24.78 36.78 -9.89
N PRO A 7 -24.80 37.21 -8.61
CA PRO A 7 -24.40 38.56 -8.20
C PRO A 7 -22.92 38.82 -8.50
N ASP A 8 -22.56 40.10 -8.70
CA ASP A 8 -21.17 40.52 -8.94
C ASP A 8 -20.28 40.36 -7.71
N ASP A 9 -20.88 40.31 -6.52
CA ASP A 9 -20.30 40.02 -5.22
C ASP A 9 -20.67 38.61 -4.74
N TRP A 10 -19.66 37.76 -4.54
CA TRP A 10 -19.83 36.44 -3.94
C TRP A 10 -19.55 36.51 -2.44
N PRO A 11 -20.33 35.82 -1.58
CA PRO A 11 -20.14 35.87 -0.14
C PRO A 11 -18.74 35.40 0.26
N ASP A 12 -18.21 36.05 1.31
CA ASP A 12 -16.95 35.65 1.90
C ASP A 12 -17.09 34.35 2.71
N ILE A 13 -15.98 33.67 3.00
CA ILE A 13 -16.01 32.42 3.77
C ILE A 13 -16.49 32.70 5.20
N ASP A 14 -17.58 32.03 5.60
CA ASP A 14 -18.00 31.99 7.00
C ASP A 14 -17.04 31.08 7.77
N THR A 15 -16.11 31.70 8.49
CA THR A 15 -15.07 31.00 9.26
C THR A 15 -15.66 30.13 10.37
N LYS A 16 -16.80 30.48 10.95
CA LYS A 16 -17.46 29.67 11.99
C LYS A 16 -18.06 28.41 11.37
N LEU A 17 -18.75 28.55 10.24
CA LEU A 17 -19.29 27.41 9.50
C LEU A 17 -18.17 26.49 9.00
N TYR A 18 -17.12 27.06 8.40
CA TYR A 18 -15.97 26.31 7.90
C TYR A 18 -15.29 25.49 9.01
N ASN A 19 -15.04 26.09 10.17
CA ASN A 19 -14.43 25.40 11.32
C ASN A 19 -15.32 24.28 11.87
N ARG A 20 -16.65 24.43 11.80
CA ARG A 20 -17.59 23.34 12.14
C ARG A 20 -17.50 22.19 11.14
N SER A 21 -17.39 22.49 9.84
CA SER A 21 -17.21 21.48 8.80
C SER A 21 -15.91 20.69 8.97
N VAL A 22 -14.81 21.35 9.33
CA VAL A 22 -13.53 20.68 9.64
C VAL A 22 -13.69 19.69 10.81
N LYS A 23 -14.37 20.09 11.89
CA LYS A 23 -14.62 19.20 13.04
C LYS A 23 -15.48 18.00 12.66
N LEU A 24 -16.52 18.22 11.85
CA LEU A 24 -17.38 17.15 11.34
C LEU A 24 -16.58 16.19 10.44
N PHE A 25 -15.77 16.72 9.54
CA PHE A 25 -14.90 15.93 8.68
C PHE A 25 -13.95 15.03 9.50
N ASN A 26 -13.31 15.57 10.54
CA ASN A 26 -12.44 14.78 11.40
C ASN A 26 -13.19 13.68 12.17
N ALA A 27 -14.41 13.94 12.62
CA ALA A 27 -15.25 12.91 13.25
C ALA A 27 -15.60 11.79 12.27
N VAL A 28 -15.99 12.14 11.03
CA VAL A 28 -16.32 11.18 9.96
C VAL A 28 -15.10 10.38 9.52
N LYS A 29 -13.94 11.04 9.35
CA LYS A 29 -12.65 10.40 9.04
C LYS A 29 -12.30 9.31 10.06
N ASN A 30 -12.44 9.61 11.36
CA ASN A 30 -12.19 8.64 12.42
C ASN A 30 -13.22 7.50 12.45
N MET A 31 -14.50 7.80 12.21
CA MET A 31 -15.57 6.79 12.18
C MET A 31 -15.42 5.79 11.03
N LEU A 32 -14.99 6.24 9.86
CA LEU A 32 -14.95 5.43 8.65
C LEU A 32 -13.66 4.61 8.52
N SER A 33 -12.69 4.80 9.41
CA SER A 33 -11.40 4.09 9.38
C SER A 33 -10.64 4.26 8.05
N VAL A 34 -10.78 5.43 7.43
CA VAL A 34 -10.06 5.79 6.21
C VAL A 34 -8.63 6.10 6.57
N LYS A 35 -7.68 5.38 5.98
CA LYS A 35 -6.28 5.76 6.11
C LYS A 35 -5.97 6.81 5.06
N LEU A 36 -5.79 8.04 5.52
CA LEU A 36 -5.45 9.17 4.69
C LEU A 36 -3.99 9.55 4.95
N ASP A 37 -3.15 9.33 3.95
CA ASP A 37 -1.72 9.63 4.00
C ASP A 37 -1.44 10.82 3.06
N LEU A 38 -1.01 11.95 3.63
CA LEU A 38 -0.61 13.14 2.88
C LEU A 38 0.92 13.21 2.79
N HIS A 39 1.44 13.10 1.58
CA HIS A 39 2.85 13.24 1.23
C HIS A 39 3.10 14.62 0.64
N ALA A 40 3.59 15.55 1.45
CA ALA A 40 3.90 16.90 1.03
C ALA A 40 5.08 17.45 1.84
N ASP A 41 6.04 18.07 1.15
CA ASP A 41 7.07 18.85 1.82
C ASP A 41 6.43 20.10 2.46
N PRO A 42 6.87 20.54 3.66
CA PRO A 42 6.27 21.70 4.32
C PRO A 42 6.21 22.96 3.46
N GLN A 43 7.21 23.17 2.59
CA GLN A 43 7.28 24.32 1.68
C GLN A 43 6.23 24.27 0.57
N VAL A 44 5.81 23.07 0.15
CA VAL A 44 4.78 22.89 -0.90
C VAL A 44 3.41 23.34 -0.41
N LEU A 45 3.16 23.23 0.91
CA LEU A 45 1.93 23.68 1.54
C LEU A 45 1.78 25.21 1.53
N GLU A 46 2.84 25.96 1.26
CA GLU A 46 2.77 27.41 1.09
C GLU A 46 2.20 27.84 -0.27
N GLY A 47 2.05 26.91 -1.23
CA GLY A 47 1.50 27.20 -2.56
C GLY A 47 0.10 27.81 -2.54
N ASP A 48 -0.33 28.41 -3.66
CA ASP A 48 -1.56 29.21 -3.72
C ASP A 48 -2.71 28.47 -4.39
N ILE A 49 -2.40 27.76 -5.48
CA ILE A 49 -3.38 27.08 -6.32
C ILE A 49 -3.04 25.59 -6.33
N PHE A 50 -3.83 24.78 -5.64
CA PHE A 50 -3.65 23.33 -5.56
C PHE A 50 -4.48 22.63 -6.63
N LEU A 51 -3.84 21.75 -7.38
CA LEU A 51 -4.40 21.10 -8.57
C LEU A 51 -4.47 19.60 -8.34
N PHE A 52 -5.68 19.04 -8.25
CA PHE A 52 -5.87 17.61 -7.99
C PHE A 52 -6.46 16.91 -9.21
N ASN A 53 -6.08 15.65 -9.45
CA ASN A 53 -6.85 14.78 -10.34
C ASN A 53 -8.26 14.58 -9.76
N HIS A 54 -9.22 14.39 -10.65
CA HIS A 54 -10.63 14.25 -10.28
C HIS A 54 -11.07 12.80 -10.35
N PHE A 55 -10.99 12.09 -9.23
CA PHE A 55 -11.52 10.75 -9.04
C PHE A 55 -13.02 10.79 -8.65
N SER A 56 -13.53 11.03 -7.46
CA SER A 56 -14.98 11.14 -7.11
C SER A 56 -15.46 12.59 -6.90
N ARG A 57 -16.77 12.85 -6.81
CA ARG A 57 -17.25 14.17 -6.35
C ARG A 57 -17.11 14.34 -4.83
N PHE A 58 -17.20 13.25 -4.06
CA PHE A 58 -17.04 13.30 -2.60
C PHE A 58 -15.64 13.79 -2.18
N GLU A 59 -14.59 13.33 -2.85
CA GLU A 59 -13.23 13.77 -2.50
C GLU A 59 -12.98 15.25 -2.74
N THR A 60 -13.80 15.92 -3.55
CA THR A 60 -13.61 17.36 -3.80
C THR A 60 -13.78 18.19 -2.53
N PHE A 61 -14.33 17.60 -1.46
CA PHE A 61 -14.39 18.19 -0.13
C PHE A 61 -13.14 17.95 0.72
N ILE A 62 -12.33 16.94 0.41
CA ILE A 62 -11.25 16.47 1.28
C ILE A 62 -10.04 17.42 1.26
N PRO A 63 -9.49 17.85 0.10
CA PRO A 63 -8.30 18.69 0.05
C PRO A 63 -8.40 19.97 0.86
N GLN A 64 -9.55 20.66 0.89
CA GLN A 64 -9.67 21.91 1.64
C GLN A 64 -9.49 21.73 3.15
N PHE A 65 -10.01 20.63 3.69
CA PHE A 65 -9.93 20.37 5.13
C PHE A 65 -8.53 19.90 5.51
N LEU A 66 -7.84 19.16 4.63
CA LEU A 66 -6.45 18.78 4.83
C LEU A 66 -5.50 19.97 4.80
N ILE A 67 -5.67 20.86 3.82
CA ILE A 67 -4.87 22.08 3.73
C ILE A 67 -5.12 22.95 4.96
N TYR A 68 -6.37 23.10 5.39
CA TYR A 68 -6.70 23.84 6.61
C TYR A 68 -6.07 23.20 7.85
N GLU A 69 -6.14 21.86 8.02
CA GLU A 69 -5.53 21.14 9.15
C GLU A 69 -4.02 21.36 9.22
N LYS A 70 -3.33 21.44 8.07
CA LYS A 70 -1.87 21.56 8.00
C LYS A 70 -1.36 23.00 8.04
N THR A 71 -2.12 23.96 7.52
CA THR A 71 -1.65 25.34 7.31
C THR A 71 -2.46 26.39 8.06
N GLY A 72 -3.66 26.05 8.53
CA GLY A 72 -4.65 27.00 9.04
C GLY A 72 -5.29 27.87 7.96
N ALA A 73 -4.89 27.73 6.69
CA ALA A 73 -5.39 28.57 5.60
C ALA A 73 -6.77 28.10 5.11
N TYR A 74 -7.70 29.04 4.96
CA TYR A 74 -8.98 28.79 4.31
C TYR A 74 -8.79 28.57 2.82
N SER A 75 -9.54 27.62 2.27
CA SER A 75 -9.48 27.29 0.84
C SER A 75 -10.80 27.58 0.14
N CYS A 76 -10.72 28.10 -1.08
CA CYS A 76 -11.83 28.20 -2.02
C CYS A 76 -11.79 27.04 -3.01
N SER A 77 -12.93 26.63 -3.56
CA SER A 77 -13.02 25.61 -4.61
C SER A 77 -14.03 25.97 -5.68
N ILE A 78 -14.05 25.21 -6.78
CA ILE A 78 -14.91 25.44 -7.94
C ILE A 78 -15.83 24.23 -8.13
N ALA A 79 -17.12 24.45 -8.36
CA ALA A 79 -18.11 23.38 -8.56
C ALA A 79 -19.02 23.61 -9.78
N SER A 80 -19.79 22.57 -10.15
CA SER A 80 -20.81 22.65 -11.20
C SER A 80 -21.86 23.73 -10.86
N ALA A 81 -22.26 24.51 -11.86
CA ALA A 81 -23.28 25.54 -11.75
C ALA A 81 -24.63 24.97 -11.28
N GLU A 82 -24.88 23.69 -11.56
CA GLU A 82 -26.07 22.93 -11.15
C GLU A 82 -26.28 22.92 -9.63
N PHE A 83 -25.21 22.98 -8.83
CA PHE A 83 -25.31 23.07 -7.37
C PHE A 83 -25.84 24.42 -6.88
N PHE A 84 -25.93 25.41 -7.77
CA PHE A 84 -26.34 26.79 -7.44
C PHE A 84 -27.59 27.24 -8.19
N GLN A 85 -28.22 26.37 -9.00
CA GLN A 85 -29.45 26.70 -9.71
C GLN A 85 -30.65 26.85 -8.76
N GLU A 86 -30.67 26.07 -7.68
CA GLU A 86 -31.69 26.12 -6.64
C GLU A 86 -31.12 26.70 -5.34
N ASP A 87 -31.89 27.54 -4.64
CA ASP A 87 -31.48 28.10 -3.33
C ASP A 87 -31.80 27.15 -2.17
N ASN A 88 -31.21 25.96 -2.20
CA ASN A 88 -31.38 24.94 -1.18
C ASN A 88 -30.31 25.03 -0.06
N VAL A 89 -30.39 24.14 0.93
CA VAL A 89 -29.46 24.11 2.07
C VAL A 89 -28.03 23.85 1.60
N LEU A 90 -27.83 22.94 0.64
CA LEU A 90 -26.50 22.64 0.11
C LEU A 90 -25.91 23.85 -0.64
N SER A 91 -26.69 24.51 -1.50
CA SER A 91 -26.21 25.66 -2.26
C SER A 91 -25.82 26.82 -1.35
N ARG A 92 -26.62 27.07 -0.29
CA ARG A 92 -26.26 28.03 0.77
C ARG A 92 -25.01 27.60 1.52
N TYR A 93 -24.89 26.33 1.89
CA TYR A 93 -23.68 25.81 2.54
C TYR A 93 -22.44 26.02 1.67
N LEU A 94 -22.45 25.56 0.42
CA LEU A 94 -21.35 25.66 -0.54
C LEU A 94 -20.92 27.11 -0.76
N LYS A 95 -21.88 28.04 -0.91
CA LYS A 95 -21.61 29.48 -1.00
C LYS A 95 -20.78 29.97 0.20
N HIS A 96 -21.19 29.63 1.43
CA HIS A 96 -20.56 30.15 2.65
C HIS A 96 -19.27 29.42 3.06
N VAL A 97 -19.00 28.22 2.55
CA VAL A 97 -17.70 27.53 2.76
C VAL A 97 -16.69 27.80 1.64
N GLY A 98 -16.94 28.76 0.76
CA GLY A 98 -15.99 29.24 -0.24
C GLY A 98 -15.99 28.48 -1.57
N VAL A 99 -17.12 27.91 -1.97
CA VAL A 99 -17.26 27.24 -3.28
C VAL A 99 -17.91 28.18 -4.30
N PHE A 100 -17.32 28.23 -5.49
CA PHE A 100 -17.73 29.11 -6.59
C PHE A 100 -18.28 28.30 -7.78
N PRO A 101 -19.32 28.80 -8.49
CA PRO A 101 -19.78 28.18 -9.72
C PRO A 101 -18.78 28.43 -10.85
N HIS A 102 -18.45 27.38 -11.61
CA HIS A 102 -17.46 27.46 -12.71
C HIS A 102 -17.83 28.44 -13.84
N ASN A 103 -19.10 28.82 -13.96
CA ASN A 103 -19.63 29.75 -14.97
C ASN A 103 -19.86 31.17 -14.40
N HIS A 104 -19.30 31.52 -13.23
CA HIS A 104 -19.36 32.88 -12.70
C HIS A 104 -18.54 33.84 -13.58
N ASP A 105 -19.13 34.94 -14.04
CA ASP A 105 -18.48 35.87 -14.98
C ASP A 105 -17.19 36.48 -14.44
N ARG A 106 -17.16 36.76 -13.12
CA ARG A 106 -15.98 37.27 -12.38
C ARG A 106 -15.17 36.21 -11.63
N LEU A 107 -15.30 34.92 -11.98
CA LEU A 107 -14.67 33.81 -11.23
C LEU A 107 -13.18 34.03 -10.94
N PHE A 108 -12.39 34.34 -11.96
CA PHE A 108 -10.94 34.50 -11.78
C PHE A 108 -10.58 35.74 -10.97
N ALA A 109 -11.29 36.86 -11.14
CA ALA A 109 -11.08 38.06 -10.35
C ALA A 109 -11.36 37.81 -8.85
N LEU A 110 -12.45 37.11 -8.54
CA LEU A 110 -12.82 36.74 -7.17
C LEU A 110 -11.77 35.81 -6.55
N LEU A 111 -11.42 34.71 -7.22
CA LEU A 111 -10.43 33.76 -6.75
C LEU A 111 -9.04 34.40 -6.56
N ALA A 112 -8.63 35.26 -7.49
CA ALA A 112 -7.37 36.01 -7.37
C ALA A 112 -7.40 36.93 -6.14
N GLY A 113 -8.52 37.61 -5.87
CA GLY A 113 -8.69 38.39 -4.64
C GLY A 113 -8.62 37.56 -3.36
N HIS A 114 -9.13 36.32 -3.36
CA HIS A 114 -8.96 35.40 -2.22
C HIS A 114 -7.50 34.97 -2.02
N ILE A 115 -6.77 34.67 -3.10
CA ILE A 115 -5.35 34.34 -3.03
C ILE A 115 -4.53 35.52 -2.46
N LEU A 116 -4.81 36.75 -2.91
CA LEU A 116 -4.15 37.95 -2.41
C LEU A 116 -4.43 38.20 -0.91
N ARG A 117 -5.56 37.72 -0.39
CA ARG A 117 -5.89 37.72 1.05
C ARG A 117 -5.28 36.54 1.82
N GLY A 118 -4.41 35.74 1.20
CA GLY A 118 -3.71 34.61 1.83
C GLY A 118 -4.51 33.30 1.84
N ARG A 119 -5.62 33.21 1.10
CA ARG A 119 -6.42 31.98 0.99
C ARG A 119 -5.89 31.10 -0.14
N LYS A 120 -6.20 29.81 -0.06
CA LYS A 120 -5.80 28.82 -1.06
C LYS A 120 -6.94 28.57 -2.04
N VAL A 121 -6.62 28.11 -3.25
CA VAL A 121 -7.63 27.74 -4.24
C VAL A 121 -7.40 26.30 -4.69
N ILE A 122 -8.44 25.49 -4.64
CA ILE A 122 -8.42 24.09 -5.09
C ILE A 122 -9.13 24.01 -6.43
N ILE A 123 -8.45 23.46 -7.43
CA ILE A 123 -8.99 23.30 -8.78
C ILE A 123 -8.73 21.87 -9.26
N PHE A 124 -9.72 21.31 -9.94
CA PHE A 124 -9.63 20.03 -10.63
C PHE A 124 -9.52 20.31 -12.14
N PRO A 125 -8.30 20.35 -12.73
CA PRO A 125 -8.06 20.85 -14.09
C PRO A 125 -8.68 20.01 -15.21
N GLU A 126 -9.11 18.79 -14.90
CA GLU A 126 -9.90 17.98 -15.84
C GLU A 126 -11.32 18.55 -16.05
N GLY A 127 -11.78 19.43 -15.14
CA GLY A 127 -13.06 20.15 -15.20
C GLY A 127 -14.30 19.26 -15.21
N GLY A 128 -14.09 17.98 -14.98
CA GLY A 128 -15.02 16.90 -14.87
C GLY A 128 -14.20 15.68 -14.45
N MET A 129 -14.82 14.83 -13.65
CA MET A 129 -14.24 13.59 -13.17
C MET A 129 -13.48 12.83 -14.28
N VAL A 130 -12.26 12.37 -13.98
CA VAL A 130 -11.42 11.54 -14.85
C VAL A 130 -12.12 10.21 -15.03
N LYS A 131 -12.74 10.09 -16.19
CA LYS A 131 -13.68 9.04 -16.55
C LYS A 131 -13.38 8.44 -17.93
N ASP A 132 -12.17 8.65 -18.47
CA ASP A 132 -11.83 8.23 -19.84
C ASP A 132 -10.58 7.33 -19.93
N ARG A 133 -10.58 6.54 -20.99
CA ARG A 133 -9.74 5.40 -21.34
C ARG A 133 -8.27 5.72 -21.61
N ARG A 134 -7.86 6.99 -21.72
CA ARG A 134 -6.43 7.39 -21.85
C ARG A 134 -6.24 8.86 -21.47
N VAL A 135 -5.48 9.10 -20.40
CA VAL A 135 -4.96 10.42 -20.00
C VAL A 135 -4.01 10.98 -21.06
N ILE A 136 -3.30 10.10 -21.77
CA ILE A 136 -2.34 10.43 -22.82
C ILE A 136 -2.85 9.89 -24.17
N ASP A 137 -2.86 10.72 -25.22
CA ASP A 137 -3.21 10.28 -26.57
C ASP A 137 -2.10 9.44 -27.24
N LYS A 138 -2.34 8.90 -28.44
CA LYS A 138 -1.33 8.10 -29.17
C LYS A 138 -0.05 8.89 -29.53
N ARG A 139 -0.04 10.21 -29.35
CA ARG A 139 1.07 11.12 -29.67
C ARG A 139 1.77 11.64 -28.40
N GLY A 140 1.40 11.16 -27.20
CA GLY A 140 2.01 11.58 -25.95
C GLY A 140 1.38 12.83 -25.31
N HIS A 141 0.29 13.38 -25.86
CA HIS A 141 -0.33 14.58 -25.30
C HIS A 141 -1.44 14.28 -24.29
N TYR A 142 -1.49 15.07 -23.22
CA TYR A 142 -2.57 15.01 -22.23
C TYR A 142 -3.91 15.46 -22.83
N SER A 143 -4.93 14.60 -22.78
CA SER A 143 -6.28 14.88 -23.32
C SER A 143 -7.37 14.13 -22.55
N ILE A 144 -8.59 14.67 -22.54
CA ILE A 144 -9.77 14.03 -21.94
C ILE A 144 -10.96 14.05 -22.91
N TYR A 145 -11.82 13.04 -22.85
CA TYR A 145 -13.08 13.07 -23.58
C TYR A 145 -14.09 14.04 -22.96
N SER A 146 -14.86 14.74 -23.80
CA SER A 146 -15.87 15.72 -23.38
C SER A 146 -17.26 15.36 -23.87
N ARG A 147 -18.18 15.17 -22.91
CA ARG A 147 -19.60 14.81 -23.13
C ARG A 147 -20.35 15.81 -24.02
N VAL A 148 -20.01 17.10 -23.91
CA VAL A 148 -20.70 18.19 -24.63
C VAL A 148 -20.35 18.22 -26.12
N THR A 149 -19.18 17.72 -26.48
CA THR A 149 -18.63 17.88 -27.84
C THR A 149 -18.52 16.56 -28.60
N GLY A 150 -18.79 15.42 -27.96
CA GLY A 150 -18.61 14.08 -28.55
C GLY A 150 -17.18 13.77 -29.01
N ASN A 151 -16.21 14.58 -28.56
CA ASN A 151 -14.84 14.65 -29.07
C ASN A 151 -13.85 14.80 -27.91
N ARG A 152 -12.61 14.33 -28.11
CA ARG A 152 -11.49 14.60 -27.20
C ARG A 152 -11.18 16.09 -27.17
N ARG A 153 -11.21 16.69 -25.98
CA ARG A 153 -10.81 18.08 -25.75
C ARG A 153 -9.49 18.11 -24.97
N LYS A 154 -8.75 19.20 -25.16
CA LYS A 154 -7.62 19.50 -24.28
C LYS A 154 -8.14 19.85 -22.87
N LEU A 155 -7.36 19.51 -21.87
CA LEU A 155 -7.62 19.83 -20.46
C LEU A 155 -7.74 21.35 -20.24
N HIS A 156 -8.47 21.76 -19.19
CA HIS A 156 -8.75 23.17 -18.94
C HIS A 156 -7.48 23.92 -18.54
N THR A 157 -7.29 25.09 -19.15
CA THR A 157 -6.19 26.02 -18.82
C THR A 157 -6.55 26.99 -17.70
N GLY A 158 -7.75 26.86 -17.10
CA GLY A 158 -8.27 27.78 -16.09
C GLY A 158 -7.29 28.11 -14.96
N PRO A 159 -6.63 27.12 -14.33
CA PRO A 159 -5.61 27.39 -13.32
C PRO A 159 -4.44 28.21 -13.82
N ALA A 160 -3.91 27.90 -15.02
CA ALA A 160 -2.81 28.64 -15.60
C ALA A 160 -3.21 30.08 -15.94
N VAL A 161 -4.45 30.29 -16.40
CA VAL A 161 -4.99 31.63 -16.66
C VAL A 161 -5.13 32.43 -15.36
N LEU A 162 -5.65 31.82 -14.30
CA LEU A 162 -5.75 32.42 -12.97
C LEU A 162 -4.36 32.84 -12.46
N ALA A 163 -3.39 31.92 -12.50
CA ALA A 163 -2.04 32.16 -12.01
C ALA A 163 -1.30 33.25 -12.81
N GLN A 164 -1.42 33.25 -14.14
CA GLN A 164 -0.82 34.29 -14.99
C GLN A 164 -1.46 35.66 -14.79
N GLY A 165 -2.79 35.71 -14.66
CA GLY A 165 -3.50 36.94 -14.35
C GLY A 165 -3.06 37.50 -12.99
N LEU A 166 -2.94 36.63 -11.97
CA LEU A 166 -2.46 37.02 -10.65
C LEU A 166 -1.04 37.59 -10.70
N GLU A 167 -0.10 36.95 -11.40
CA GLU A 167 1.26 37.47 -11.56
C GLU A 167 1.32 38.80 -12.33
N THR A 168 0.45 38.94 -13.33
CA THR A 168 0.31 40.21 -14.08
C THR A 168 -0.19 41.33 -13.18
N PHE A 169 -1.18 41.04 -12.32
CA PHE A 169 -1.70 42.01 -11.37
C PHE A 169 -0.70 42.34 -10.26
N LYS A 170 0.02 41.34 -9.73
CA LYS A 170 1.14 41.56 -8.79
C LYS A 170 2.24 42.42 -9.42
N ALA A 171 2.53 42.23 -10.72
CA ALA A 171 3.46 43.09 -11.44
C ALA A 171 2.97 44.55 -11.55
N ALA A 172 1.66 44.76 -11.70
CA ALA A 172 1.07 46.10 -11.67
C ALA A 172 1.18 46.76 -10.28
N ILE A 173 0.96 46.00 -9.19
CA ILE A 173 1.21 46.47 -7.82
C ILE A 173 2.67 46.91 -7.63
N ARG A 174 3.63 46.05 -8.04
CA ARG A 174 5.06 46.36 -7.96
C ARG A 174 5.43 47.59 -8.79
N HIS A 175 4.80 47.76 -9.96
CA HIS A 175 5.01 48.94 -10.80
C HIS A 175 4.49 50.21 -10.13
N ALA A 176 3.24 50.22 -9.65
CA ALA A 176 2.66 51.36 -8.93
C ALA A 176 3.51 51.76 -7.71
N HIS A 177 4.01 50.77 -6.95
CA HIS A 177 4.93 51.01 -5.84
C HIS A 177 6.24 51.67 -6.30
N SER A 178 6.85 51.21 -7.39
CA SER A 178 8.08 51.83 -7.91
C SER A 178 7.88 53.25 -8.47
N GLN A 179 6.66 53.60 -8.86
CA GLN A 179 6.28 54.96 -9.28
C GLN A 179 5.76 55.82 -8.12
N ASN A 180 5.72 55.30 -6.88
CA ASN A 180 5.12 55.96 -5.72
C ASN A 180 3.64 56.38 -5.92
N ASP A 181 2.86 55.61 -6.69
CA ASP A 181 1.43 55.86 -6.89
C ASP A 181 0.60 55.35 -5.69
N VAL A 182 0.62 56.13 -4.62
CA VAL A 182 -0.08 55.79 -3.37
C VAL A 182 -1.61 55.76 -3.55
N ALA A 183 -2.15 56.54 -4.49
CA ALA A 183 -3.59 56.60 -4.75
C ALA A 183 -4.10 55.27 -5.31
N LEU A 184 -3.43 54.76 -6.35
CA LEU A 184 -3.78 53.48 -6.97
C LEU A 184 -3.56 52.30 -6.01
N LEU A 185 -2.46 52.30 -5.24
CA LEU A 185 -2.20 51.29 -4.21
C LEU A 185 -3.28 51.27 -3.13
N ARG A 186 -3.74 52.44 -2.67
CA ARG A 186 -4.84 52.54 -1.69
C ARG A 186 -6.15 52.02 -2.29
N GLN A 187 -6.45 52.37 -3.55
CA GLN A 187 -7.62 51.85 -4.25
C GLN A 187 -7.63 50.32 -4.32
N TRP A 188 -6.49 49.69 -4.68
CA TRP A 188 -6.39 48.22 -4.71
C TRP A 188 -6.47 47.60 -3.32
N LYS A 189 -5.83 48.21 -2.32
CA LYS A 189 -5.92 47.76 -0.93
C LYS A 189 -7.38 47.71 -0.46
N ASP A 190 -8.15 48.77 -0.71
CA ASP A 190 -9.54 48.86 -0.30
C ASP A 190 -10.44 47.90 -1.12
N ALA A 191 -10.24 47.81 -2.44
CA ALA A 191 -11.01 46.90 -3.30
C ALA A 191 -10.79 45.42 -2.96
N LEU A 192 -9.58 45.06 -2.51
CA LEU A 192 -9.24 43.68 -2.11
C LEU A 192 -9.46 43.41 -0.63
N GLN A 193 -9.88 44.42 0.15
CA GLN A 193 -10.06 44.33 1.61
C GLN A 193 -8.79 43.82 2.32
N ILE A 194 -7.64 44.38 1.94
CA ILE A 194 -6.34 44.13 2.59
C ILE A 194 -6.10 45.20 3.66
N ASP A 195 -5.47 44.83 4.78
CA ASP A 195 -5.36 45.71 5.95
C ASP A 195 -4.44 46.91 5.69
N SER A 196 -3.30 46.69 5.01
CA SER A 196 -2.31 47.73 4.73
C SER A 196 -1.73 47.67 3.32
N ILE A 197 -1.19 48.81 2.86
CA ILE A 197 -0.44 48.88 1.59
C ILE A 197 0.83 48.03 1.67
N ASP A 198 1.50 47.98 2.83
CA ASP A 198 2.68 47.14 3.03
C ASP A 198 2.36 45.66 2.88
N GLN A 199 1.19 45.21 3.37
CA GLN A 199 0.72 43.84 3.17
C GLN A 199 0.43 43.56 1.70
N LEU A 200 -0.22 44.50 0.99
CA LEU A 200 -0.47 44.39 -0.46
C LEU A 200 0.84 44.23 -1.24
N ILE A 201 1.86 45.03 -0.91
CA ILE A 201 3.20 44.96 -1.52
C ILE A 201 3.90 43.65 -1.16
N ALA A 202 3.85 43.24 0.11
CA ALA A 202 4.45 41.98 0.56
C ALA A 202 3.86 40.77 -0.17
N VAL A 203 2.55 40.72 -0.35
CA VAL A 203 1.86 39.69 -1.14
C VAL A 203 2.25 39.78 -2.61
N ALA A 204 2.38 40.99 -3.17
CA ALA A 204 2.81 41.18 -4.55
C ALA A 204 4.27 40.76 -4.79
N ASN A 205 5.13 40.76 -3.77
CA ASN A 205 6.52 40.29 -3.88
C ASN A 205 6.65 38.76 -3.78
N LYS A 206 5.62 38.06 -3.29
CA LYS A 206 5.60 36.60 -3.24
C LYS A 206 5.19 36.02 -4.60
N PRO A 207 5.94 35.04 -5.14
CA PRO A 207 5.55 34.37 -6.37
C PRO A 207 4.26 33.58 -6.17
N THR A 208 3.43 33.52 -7.20
CA THR A 208 2.26 32.64 -7.25
C THR A 208 2.67 31.24 -7.63
N LEU A 209 2.36 30.25 -6.80
CA LEU A 209 2.75 28.86 -7.04
C LEU A 209 1.52 27.97 -7.27
N MET A 210 1.55 27.21 -8.38
CA MET A 210 0.59 26.15 -8.65
C MET A 210 1.15 24.81 -8.18
N VAL A 211 0.45 24.11 -7.29
CA VAL A 211 0.90 22.84 -6.72
C VAL A 211 0.15 21.69 -7.40
N PRO A 212 0.81 20.90 -8.28
CA PRO A 212 0.21 19.69 -8.81
C PRO A 212 0.15 18.62 -7.72
N ALA A 213 -0.99 17.96 -7.57
CA ALA A 213 -1.23 16.94 -6.57
C ALA A 213 -2.04 15.78 -7.15
N ASN A 214 -1.77 14.58 -6.67
CA ASN A 214 -2.50 13.38 -7.03
C ASN A 214 -3.18 12.76 -5.81
N ILE A 215 -4.38 12.23 -6.01
CA ILE A 215 -5.13 11.40 -5.09
C ILE A 215 -5.24 10.02 -5.73
N THR A 216 -4.65 9.02 -5.08
CA THR A 216 -4.78 7.61 -5.47
C THR A 216 -5.57 6.85 -4.41
N PHE A 217 -6.53 6.04 -4.85
CA PHE A 217 -7.32 5.17 -3.98
C PHE A 217 -6.88 3.71 -4.12
N TYR A 218 -6.75 3.01 -3.00
CA TYR A 218 -6.45 1.57 -3.02
C TYR A 218 -7.06 0.78 -1.85
N PRO A 219 -7.89 -0.25 -2.13
CA PRO A 219 -8.50 -0.56 -3.41
C PRO A 219 -9.63 0.43 -3.76
N ILE A 220 -9.81 0.72 -5.05
CA ILE A 220 -11.04 1.35 -5.59
C ILE A 220 -12.21 0.41 -5.28
N ARG A 221 -13.10 0.80 -4.36
CA ARG A 221 -14.29 0.02 -4.02
C ARG A 221 -15.50 0.47 -4.83
N SER A 222 -16.34 -0.49 -5.20
CA SER A 222 -17.69 -0.29 -5.70
C SER A 222 -18.60 -1.23 -4.91
N SER A 223 -19.22 -0.75 -3.83
CA SER A 223 -20.20 -1.56 -3.07
C SER A 223 -21.47 -0.76 -2.84
N GLU A 224 -22.61 -1.43 -3.04
CA GLU A 224 -23.95 -0.81 -3.02
C GLU A 224 -24.51 -0.47 -1.62
N ASN A 225 -23.82 -0.73 -0.52
CA ASN A 225 -24.44 -0.59 0.80
C ASN A 225 -23.44 -0.12 1.84
N LEU A 226 -23.57 1.12 2.37
CA LEU A 226 -23.27 1.46 3.79
C LEU A 226 -23.47 2.93 4.26
N LEU A 227 -23.99 3.87 3.46
CA LEU A 227 -24.09 5.30 3.84
C LEU A 227 -25.47 5.92 3.61
N PHE A 228 -26.54 5.18 3.91
CA PHE A 228 -27.89 5.77 3.94
C PHE A 228 -28.05 6.87 5.03
N LYS A 229 -27.26 6.86 6.12
CA LYS A 229 -27.45 7.76 7.27
C LYS A 229 -26.59 9.04 7.29
N SER A 230 -25.41 9.07 6.65
CA SER A 230 -24.58 10.28 6.63
C SER A 230 -25.03 11.27 5.57
N VAL A 231 -25.64 10.77 4.49
CA VAL A 231 -26.19 11.61 3.43
C VAL A 231 -27.53 12.23 3.86
N GLU A 232 -28.30 11.62 4.77
CA GLU A 232 -29.49 12.24 5.40
C GLU A 232 -29.19 13.60 6.06
N LEU A 233 -27.98 13.80 6.58
CA LEU A 233 -27.54 15.10 7.14
C LEU A 233 -27.34 16.18 6.07
N PHE A 234 -27.09 15.79 4.82
CA PHE A 234 -26.83 16.68 3.67
C PHE A 234 -27.91 16.62 2.58
N SER A 235 -28.83 15.66 2.62
CA SER A 235 -29.86 15.40 1.60
C SER A 235 -31.17 16.13 1.84
N ASN A 236 -31.36 16.71 3.02
CA ASN A 236 -32.49 17.62 3.28
C ASN A 236 -32.34 18.87 2.41
N GLY A 237 -32.94 18.83 1.21
CA GLY A 237 -32.94 19.91 0.21
C GLY A 237 -32.14 19.63 -1.06
N LEU A 238 -31.59 18.42 -1.26
CA LEU A 238 -31.00 18.03 -2.54
C LEU A 238 -32.08 17.55 -3.53
N SER A 239 -31.90 17.80 -4.83
CA SER A 239 -32.77 17.15 -5.83
C SER A 239 -32.58 15.63 -5.80
N LEU A 240 -33.58 14.87 -6.25
CA LEU A 240 -33.56 13.40 -6.28
C LEU A 240 -32.31 12.87 -7.01
N ARG A 241 -31.95 13.52 -8.13
CA ARG A 241 -30.75 13.22 -8.91
C ARG A 241 -29.43 13.55 -8.21
N GLN A 242 -29.34 14.70 -7.53
CA GLN A 242 -28.14 15.07 -6.76
C GLN A 242 -27.94 14.14 -5.56
N SER A 243 -29.04 13.75 -4.92
CA SER A 243 -29.04 12.79 -3.81
C SER A 243 -28.62 11.41 -4.29
N GLU A 244 -29.19 10.90 -5.38
CA GLU A 244 -28.78 9.63 -5.99
C GLU A 244 -27.30 9.64 -6.40
N GLU A 245 -26.81 10.70 -7.05
CA GLU A 245 -25.40 10.79 -7.46
C GLU A 245 -24.44 10.89 -6.26
N LEU A 246 -24.78 11.65 -5.20
CA LEU A 246 -24.01 11.72 -3.95
C LEU A 246 -24.12 10.45 -3.09
N LEU A 247 -25.25 9.73 -3.15
CA LEU A 247 -25.45 8.46 -2.45
C LEU A 247 -24.73 7.32 -3.16
N ILE A 248 -24.80 7.26 -4.49
CA ILE A 248 -24.06 6.29 -5.32
C ILE A 248 -22.56 6.55 -5.13
N GLU A 249 -22.08 7.78 -5.23
CA GLU A 249 -20.65 8.11 -5.05
C GLU A 249 -20.19 8.14 -3.58
N GLY A 250 -21.09 8.43 -2.64
CA GLY A 250 -20.83 8.46 -1.20
C GLY A 250 -20.78 7.07 -0.57
N ASN A 251 -21.64 6.14 -0.99
CA ASN A 251 -21.61 4.72 -0.60
C ASN A 251 -20.30 4.00 -0.95
N ILE A 252 -19.45 4.62 -1.80
CA ILE A 252 -18.36 3.94 -2.50
C ILE A 252 -17.04 3.89 -1.72
N MET A 253 -16.75 4.73 -0.73
CA MET A 253 -15.32 5.11 -0.60
C MET A 253 -14.56 5.01 0.71
N LEU A 254 -15.05 4.45 1.83
CA LEU A 254 -14.34 4.80 3.09
C LEU A 254 -13.99 3.66 4.06
N LYS A 255 -14.65 2.50 4.02
CA LYS A 255 -14.25 1.40 4.91
C LYS A 255 -13.12 0.57 4.30
N ASN A 256 -11.94 0.56 4.94
CA ASN A 256 -10.78 -0.22 4.51
C ASN A 256 -10.27 0.13 3.10
N THR A 257 -10.26 1.42 2.75
CA THR A 257 -9.61 1.97 1.56
C THR A 257 -8.56 2.98 1.99
N ASP A 258 -7.38 2.89 1.40
CA ASP A 258 -6.31 3.86 1.58
C ASP A 258 -6.50 4.99 0.55
N MET A 259 -6.32 6.22 1.01
CA MET A 259 -6.32 7.43 0.19
C MET A 259 -4.95 8.09 0.34
N ASP A 260 -4.09 7.87 -0.66
CA ASP A 260 -2.77 8.48 -0.74
C ASP A 260 -2.87 9.79 -1.51
N ILE A 261 -2.46 10.89 -0.89
CA ILE A 261 -2.45 12.21 -1.48
C ILE A 261 -1.01 12.68 -1.57
N ARG A 262 -0.54 12.96 -2.77
CA ARG A 262 0.84 13.37 -2.98
C ARG A 262 0.91 14.71 -3.70
N MET A 263 1.58 15.67 -3.08
CA MET A 263 1.84 16.98 -3.65
C MET A 263 3.23 16.99 -4.29
N GLY A 264 3.31 17.44 -5.53
CA GLY A 264 4.56 17.55 -6.28
C GLY A 264 5.19 18.92 -6.21
N ASN A 265 6.28 19.05 -6.96
CA ASN A 265 7.01 20.31 -7.08
C ASN A 265 6.10 21.41 -7.66
N PRO A 266 6.10 22.60 -7.04
CA PRO A 266 5.30 23.72 -7.54
C PRO A 266 5.71 24.16 -8.95
N VAL A 267 4.73 24.53 -9.75
CA VAL A 267 4.89 25.04 -11.12
C VAL A 267 4.73 26.56 -11.11
N ASP A 268 5.80 27.26 -11.49
CA ASP A 268 5.80 28.72 -11.68
C ASP A 268 5.09 29.10 -13.01
N PRO A 269 3.99 29.87 -12.98
CA PRO A 269 3.30 30.33 -14.19
C PRO A 269 4.15 31.26 -15.07
N CYS A 270 5.12 31.98 -14.49
CA CYS A 270 6.03 32.88 -15.21
C CYS A 270 7.16 32.13 -15.92
N GLY A 271 7.40 30.86 -15.59
CA GLY A 271 8.41 30.01 -16.23
C GLY A 271 8.16 29.81 -17.74
N ALA A 272 6.92 29.96 -18.20
CA ALA A 272 6.57 29.90 -19.62
C ALA A 272 6.76 31.23 -20.38
N TRP A 273 7.09 32.33 -19.68
CA TRP A 273 7.17 33.66 -20.29
C TRP A 273 8.51 33.91 -20.96
N GLY A 274 8.50 33.95 -22.29
CA GLY A 274 9.63 34.41 -23.08
C GLY A 274 9.87 35.92 -22.97
N TRP A 275 10.99 36.39 -23.52
CA TRP A 275 11.37 37.80 -23.51
C TRP A 275 10.31 38.73 -24.14
N ARG A 276 9.61 38.27 -25.19
CA ARG A 276 8.54 39.03 -25.87
C ARG A 276 7.33 39.25 -24.96
N THR A 277 6.95 38.23 -24.20
CA THR A 277 5.86 38.32 -23.21
C THR A 277 6.22 39.34 -22.14
N ARG A 278 7.43 39.25 -21.57
CA ARG A 278 7.89 40.19 -20.53
C ARG A 278 7.98 41.63 -21.03
N TYR A 279 8.51 41.83 -22.24
CA TYR A 279 8.58 43.14 -22.87
C TYR A 279 7.19 43.75 -23.07
N LEU A 280 6.24 43.00 -23.63
CA LEU A 280 4.89 43.48 -23.90
C LEU A 280 4.10 43.69 -22.61
N LEU A 281 4.28 42.82 -21.62
CA LEU A 281 3.70 42.96 -20.28
C LEU A 281 4.09 44.30 -19.65
N ASN A 282 5.36 44.68 -19.68
CA ASN A 282 5.83 45.97 -19.15
C ASN A 282 5.20 47.19 -19.84
N LYS A 283 4.70 47.03 -21.08
CA LYS A 283 3.99 48.09 -21.80
C LYS A 283 2.49 48.13 -21.49
N VAL A 284 1.91 47.02 -21.03
CA VAL A 284 0.47 46.90 -20.69
C VAL A 284 0.23 47.16 -19.20
N ILE A 285 1.21 46.90 -18.33
CA ILE A 285 1.10 47.10 -16.88
C ILE A 285 0.53 48.47 -16.48
N PRO A 286 0.97 49.60 -17.05
CA PRO A 286 0.44 50.93 -16.69
C PRO A 286 -1.05 51.13 -17.01
N GLU A 287 -1.64 50.25 -17.82
CA GLU A 287 -3.05 50.32 -18.25
C GLU A 287 -3.99 49.48 -17.36
N ILE A 288 -3.44 48.74 -16.39
CA ILE A 288 -4.19 47.89 -15.45
C ILE A 288 -4.63 48.74 -14.27
N ASN A 289 -5.95 48.93 -14.10
CA ASN A 289 -6.54 49.70 -13.01
C ASN A 289 -7.35 48.82 -12.05
N THR A 290 -7.86 47.68 -12.52
CA THR A 290 -8.58 46.70 -11.69
C THR A 290 -8.05 45.29 -11.93
N ILE A 291 -8.36 44.37 -11.01
CA ILE A 291 -8.02 42.96 -11.20
C ILE A 291 -8.81 42.32 -12.36
N ASP A 292 -9.96 42.85 -12.74
CA ASP A 292 -10.72 42.38 -13.90
C ASP A 292 -10.03 42.73 -15.23
N ASP A 293 -9.24 43.82 -15.26
CA ASP A 293 -8.49 44.23 -16.47
C ASP A 293 -7.52 43.12 -16.93
N VAL A 294 -6.90 42.37 -16.00
CA VAL A 294 -5.95 41.30 -16.37
C VAL A 294 -6.64 40.08 -16.98
N PHE A 295 -7.87 39.79 -16.57
CA PHE A 295 -8.63 38.63 -17.07
C PHE A 295 -9.45 38.94 -18.33
N THR A 296 -9.53 40.21 -18.73
CA THR A 296 -10.24 40.67 -19.94
C THR A 296 -9.32 40.98 -21.12
N LEU A 297 -8.00 40.86 -20.96
CA LEU A 297 -6.99 41.15 -22.01
C LEU A 297 -7.22 40.41 -23.34
N ASN A 298 -7.80 39.20 -23.29
CA ASN A 298 -8.09 38.41 -24.48
C ASN A 298 -9.53 38.59 -24.99
N SER A 299 -10.50 38.63 -24.07
CA SER A 299 -11.93 38.69 -24.42
C SER A 299 -12.40 40.09 -24.83
N ARG A 300 -11.80 41.14 -24.25
CA ARG A 300 -12.13 42.56 -24.50
C ARG A 300 -10.86 43.45 -24.48
N PRO A 301 -9.92 43.28 -25.43
CA PRO A 301 -8.70 44.09 -25.47
C PRO A 301 -8.99 45.56 -25.77
N LYS A 302 -8.42 46.49 -24.99
CA LYS A 302 -8.55 47.94 -25.22
C LYS A 302 -7.70 48.42 -26.41
N ASN A 303 -6.61 47.73 -26.72
CA ASN A 303 -5.69 48.08 -27.81
C ASN A 303 -4.96 46.85 -28.38
N TRP A 304 -4.18 47.05 -29.44
CA TRP A 304 -3.45 45.97 -30.13
C TRP A 304 -2.41 45.28 -29.25
N ARG A 305 -1.80 46.00 -28.28
CA ARG A 305 -0.80 45.46 -27.35
C ARG A 305 -1.45 44.46 -26.40
N GLN A 306 -2.60 44.82 -25.83
CA GLN A 306 -3.38 43.93 -24.98
C GLN A 306 -3.83 42.67 -25.74
N ARG A 307 -4.31 42.83 -26.98
CA ARG A 307 -4.70 41.69 -27.84
C ARG A 307 -3.53 40.73 -28.09
N LEU A 308 -2.34 41.27 -28.38
CA LEU A 308 -1.14 40.47 -28.61
C LEU A 308 -0.66 39.78 -27.31
N LEU A 309 -0.72 40.48 -26.17
CA LEU A 309 -0.38 39.91 -24.86
C LEU A 309 -1.34 38.79 -24.48
N GLY A 310 -2.65 38.98 -24.69
CA GLY A 310 -3.67 37.96 -24.49
C GLY A 310 -3.40 36.70 -25.33
N SER A 311 -2.98 36.87 -26.58
CA SER A 311 -2.58 35.74 -27.45
C SER A 311 -1.37 34.98 -26.91
N TYR A 312 -0.36 35.69 -26.36
CA TYR A 312 0.78 35.07 -25.69
C TYR A 312 0.37 34.35 -24.40
N PHE A 313 -0.55 34.90 -23.62
CA PHE A 313 -1.06 34.25 -22.40
C PHE A 313 -1.78 32.94 -22.71
N ILE A 314 -2.57 32.86 -23.77
CA ILE A 314 -3.17 31.57 -24.20
C ILE A 314 -2.09 30.52 -24.43
N LYS A 315 -1.03 30.86 -25.19
CA LYS A 315 0.06 29.94 -25.49
C LYS A 315 0.83 29.53 -24.23
N ASN A 316 1.14 30.49 -23.36
CA ASN A 316 1.86 30.24 -22.12
C ASN A 316 1.01 29.40 -21.14
N ALA A 317 -0.31 29.63 -21.12
CA ALA A 317 -1.24 28.87 -20.28
C ALA A 317 -1.35 27.41 -20.73
N GLN A 318 -1.29 27.14 -22.03
CA GLN A 318 -1.20 25.77 -22.55
C GLN A 318 0.08 25.08 -22.10
N CYS A 319 1.24 25.75 -22.16
CA CYS A 319 2.51 25.22 -21.68
C CYS A 319 2.49 24.95 -20.17
N SER A 320 1.98 25.91 -19.38
CA SER A 320 1.86 25.77 -17.92
C SER A 320 0.93 24.62 -17.55
N ARG A 321 -0.17 24.44 -18.30
CA ARG A 321 -1.08 23.30 -18.16
C ARG A 321 -0.38 21.99 -18.38
N ASP A 322 0.35 21.84 -19.47
CA ASP A 322 0.99 20.56 -19.77
C ASP A 322 2.01 20.20 -18.66
N ARG A 323 2.74 21.20 -18.12
CA ARG A 323 3.65 21.01 -16.97
C ARG A 323 2.95 20.59 -15.68
N TYR A 324 1.86 21.25 -15.28
CA TYR A 324 1.16 20.84 -14.05
C TYR A 324 0.40 19.52 -14.22
N MET A 325 -0.07 19.19 -15.42
CA MET A 325 -0.72 17.89 -15.67
C MET A 325 0.30 16.76 -15.61
N GLU A 326 1.49 16.97 -16.19
CA GLU A 326 2.62 16.06 -16.01
C GLU A 326 2.96 15.90 -14.53
N GLY A 327 3.04 16.99 -13.77
CA GLY A 327 3.23 16.94 -12.33
C GLY A 327 2.14 16.15 -11.58
N ILE A 328 0.86 16.32 -11.93
CA ILE A 328 -0.24 15.58 -11.28
C ILE A 328 -0.07 14.07 -11.49
N TYR A 329 0.21 13.63 -12.71
CA TYR A 329 0.32 12.20 -13.00
C TYR A 329 1.69 11.61 -12.62
N ALA A 330 2.73 12.44 -12.55
CA ALA A 330 4.02 12.08 -11.95
C ALA A 330 3.88 11.67 -10.47
N ASN A 331 2.84 12.16 -9.78
CA ASN A 331 2.58 11.92 -8.36
C ASN A 331 1.68 10.71 -8.07
N VAL A 332 1.23 9.96 -9.09
CA VAL A 332 0.41 8.75 -8.89
C VAL A 332 1.15 7.77 -8.00
N THR A 333 0.43 7.21 -7.01
CA THR A 333 1.00 6.23 -6.08
C THR A 333 0.70 4.81 -6.59
N ILE A 334 1.70 4.17 -7.19
CA ILE A 334 1.55 2.86 -7.84
C ILE A 334 1.26 1.76 -6.81
N ASN A 335 0.24 0.96 -7.07
CA ASN A 335 -0.18 -0.16 -6.24
C ASN A 335 -0.32 -1.43 -7.09
N LEU A 336 -0.64 -2.54 -6.47
CA LEU A 336 -0.68 -3.83 -7.15
C LEU A 336 -1.75 -3.93 -8.25
N SER A 337 -2.89 -3.24 -8.09
CA SER A 337 -3.93 -3.18 -9.13
C SER A 337 -3.46 -2.40 -10.36
N HIS A 338 -2.65 -1.36 -10.18
CA HIS A 338 -1.98 -0.66 -11.30
C HIS A 338 -1.08 -1.60 -12.10
N LEU A 339 -0.24 -2.39 -11.41
CA LEU A 339 0.67 -3.35 -12.07
C LEU A 339 -0.12 -4.42 -12.83
N ALA A 340 -1.11 -5.03 -12.17
CA ALA A 340 -1.98 -6.04 -12.77
C ALA A 340 -2.75 -5.51 -13.98
N ALA A 341 -3.38 -4.35 -13.85
CA ALA A 341 -4.13 -3.72 -14.94
C ALA A 341 -3.23 -3.40 -16.14
N THR A 342 -2.03 -2.87 -15.89
CA THR A 342 -1.05 -2.56 -16.93
C THR A 342 -0.59 -3.83 -17.65
N LEU A 343 -0.33 -4.91 -16.91
CA LEU A 343 0.04 -6.21 -17.46
C LEU A 343 -1.07 -6.82 -18.32
N ILE A 344 -2.32 -6.81 -17.82
CA ILE A 344 -3.50 -7.30 -18.56
C ILE A 344 -3.66 -6.52 -19.87
N MET A 345 -3.65 -5.18 -19.80
CA MET A 345 -3.83 -4.33 -20.97
C MET A 345 -2.67 -4.43 -21.96
N HIS A 346 -1.45 -4.71 -21.50
CA HIS A 346 -0.31 -5.02 -22.36
C HIS A 346 -0.55 -6.30 -23.18
N TYR A 347 -0.97 -7.39 -22.53
CA TYR A 347 -1.28 -8.66 -23.21
C TYR A 347 -2.43 -8.51 -24.21
N VAL A 348 -3.52 -7.86 -23.81
CA VAL A 348 -4.66 -7.56 -24.69
C VAL A 348 -4.21 -6.71 -25.89
N GLY A 349 -3.34 -5.72 -25.66
CA GLY A 349 -2.76 -4.89 -26.72
C GLY A 349 -1.91 -5.65 -27.74
N GLN A 350 -1.35 -6.80 -27.35
CA GLN A 350 -0.62 -7.73 -28.23
C GLN A 350 -1.53 -8.78 -28.88
N GLY A 351 -2.86 -8.72 -28.65
CA GLY A 351 -3.81 -9.72 -29.13
C GLY A 351 -3.81 -11.04 -28.32
N ARG A 352 -3.12 -11.09 -27.18
CA ARG A 352 -3.07 -12.27 -26.31
C ARG A 352 -4.15 -12.15 -25.23
N MET A 353 -5.18 -12.99 -25.34
CA MET A 353 -6.38 -12.93 -24.47
C MET A 353 -6.35 -13.89 -23.29
N TYR A 354 -5.17 -14.40 -22.92
CA TYR A 354 -5.04 -15.27 -21.74
C TYR A 354 -3.62 -15.25 -21.16
N ILE A 355 -3.52 -15.54 -19.87
CA ILE A 355 -2.26 -15.74 -19.15
C ILE A 355 -2.42 -16.85 -18.11
N GLU A 356 -1.39 -17.65 -17.93
CA GLU A 356 -1.32 -18.62 -16.83
C GLU A 356 -1.18 -17.88 -15.50
N LYS A 357 -1.89 -18.33 -14.46
CA LYS A 357 -1.92 -17.66 -13.15
C LYS A 357 -0.53 -17.56 -12.53
N ASP A 358 0.21 -18.66 -12.57
CA ASP A 358 1.56 -18.78 -12.02
C ASP A 358 2.50 -17.75 -12.64
N LYS A 359 2.45 -17.66 -13.98
CA LYS A 359 3.20 -16.67 -14.74
C LYS A 359 2.75 -15.24 -14.43
N PHE A 360 1.45 -15.00 -14.32
CA PHE A 360 0.90 -13.68 -13.97
C PHE A 360 1.44 -13.19 -12.63
N TYR A 361 1.35 -14.02 -11.59
CA TYR A 361 1.85 -13.66 -10.25
C TYR A 361 3.37 -13.52 -10.20
N SER A 362 4.11 -14.38 -10.91
CA SER A 362 5.58 -14.30 -10.98
C SER A 362 6.05 -12.99 -11.64
N ILE A 363 5.39 -12.57 -12.74
CA ILE A 363 5.70 -11.29 -13.40
C ILE A 363 5.43 -10.12 -12.45
N LEU A 364 4.30 -10.14 -11.75
CA LEU A 364 3.98 -9.08 -10.78
C LEU A 364 5.01 -9.02 -9.66
N TYR A 365 5.39 -10.17 -9.08
CA TYR A 365 6.41 -10.23 -8.03
C TYR A 365 7.76 -9.67 -8.52
N ILE A 366 8.25 -10.13 -9.67
CA ILE A 366 9.51 -9.64 -10.27
C ILE A 366 9.45 -8.12 -10.50
N ALA A 367 8.34 -7.63 -11.06
CA ALA A 367 8.14 -6.21 -11.29
C ALA A 367 8.16 -5.40 -9.98
N ILE A 368 7.54 -5.89 -8.90
CA ILE A 368 7.58 -5.26 -7.57
C ILE A 368 9.02 -5.16 -7.09
N LYS A 369 9.80 -6.25 -7.16
CA LYS A 369 11.20 -6.26 -6.69
C LYS A 369 12.09 -5.28 -7.45
N HIS A 370 11.88 -5.12 -8.75
CA HIS A 370 12.57 -4.08 -9.54
C HIS A 370 12.14 -2.67 -9.17
N LEU A 371 10.83 -2.45 -9.01
CA LEU A 371 10.28 -1.14 -8.68
C LEU A 371 10.66 -0.67 -7.27
N GLN A 372 10.83 -1.57 -6.31
CA GLN A 372 11.24 -1.24 -4.93
C GLN A 372 12.59 -0.51 -4.85
N ASN A 373 13.45 -0.68 -5.86
CA ASN A 373 14.75 0.00 -5.94
C ASN A 373 14.69 1.32 -6.74
N ASN A 374 13.51 1.71 -7.24
CA ASN A 374 13.32 2.88 -8.05
C ASN A 374 12.94 4.10 -7.19
N THR A 375 13.68 5.21 -7.32
CA THR A 375 13.43 6.45 -6.57
C THR A 375 12.58 7.47 -7.33
N VAL A 376 12.26 7.22 -8.59
CA VAL A 376 11.52 8.14 -9.48
C VAL A 376 10.02 7.99 -9.30
N ILE A 377 9.54 6.76 -9.10
CA ILE A 377 8.11 6.49 -8.92
C ILE A 377 7.73 6.44 -7.43
N HIS A 378 6.43 6.58 -7.17
CA HIS A 378 5.89 6.47 -5.82
C HIS A 378 5.18 5.15 -5.67
N LEU A 379 5.57 4.37 -4.67
CA LEU A 379 4.98 3.07 -4.37
C LEU A 379 4.03 3.18 -3.19
N HIS A 380 2.84 2.62 -3.36
CA HIS A 380 1.92 2.39 -2.27
C HIS A 380 2.54 1.42 -1.26
N ARG A 381 2.23 1.60 0.02
CA ARG A 381 2.76 0.77 1.12
C ARG A 381 2.59 -0.74 0.91
N SER A 382 1.54 -1.16 0.21
CA SER A 382 1.28 -2.57 -0.10
C SER A 382 2.29 -3.19 -1.08
N LEU A 383 3.13 -2.39 -1.72
CA LEU A 383 4.25 -2.86 -2.54
C LEU A 383 5.58 -2.80 -1.77
N LEU A 384 5.57 -2.31 -0.52
CA LEU A 384 6.73 -2.20 0.35
C LEU A 384 6.66 -3.17 1.55
N ASN A 385 5.45 -3.58 1.92
CA ASN A 385 5.16 -4.57 2.94
C ASN A 385 5.04 -5.97 2.32
N PRO A 386 5.95 -6.91 2.57
CA PRO A 386 5.90 -8.25 2.00
C PRO A 386 4.60 -8.99 2.26
N ASP A 387 3.93 -8.76 3.39
CA ASP A 387 2.62 -9.37 3.68
C ASP A 387 1.54 -9.10 2.63
N ASP A 388 1.70 -8.00 1.87
CA ASP A 388 0.80 -7.62 0.81
C ASP A 388 1.21 -8.19 -0.57
N TYR A 389 2.43 -8.73 -0.76
CA TYR A 389 2.87 -9.17 -2.09
C TYR A 389 3.72 -10.45 -2.16
N SER A 390 4.20 -11.00 -1.04
CA SER A 390 5.09 -12.17 -1.05
C SER A 390 4.35 -13.47 -1.40
N ASP A 391 3.07 -13.56 -1.03
CA ASP A 391 2.22 -14.74 -1.19
C ASP A 391 1.12 -14.55 -2.25
N LEU A 392 1.37 -13.71 -3.27
CA LEU A 392 0.39 -13.39 -4.31
C LEU A 392 -0.25 -14.62 -4.97
N PHE A 393 0.55 -15.65 -5.19
CA PHE A 393 0.12 -16.90 -5.80
C PHE A 393 -0.95 -17.63 -4.98
N LYS A 394 -0.91 -17.50 -3.65
CA LYS A 394 -1.80 -18.22 -2.73
C LYS A 394 -3.12 -17.49 -2.46
N ALA A 395 -3.45 -16.45 -3.24
CA ALA A 395 -4.66 -15.64 -3.09
C ALA A 395 -4.90 -15.19 -1.62
N ALA A 396 -3.82 -14.80 -0.94
CA ALA A 396 -3.86 -14.40 0.47
C ALA A 396 -4.07 -12.88 0.66
N ASN A 397 -3.99 -12.09 -0.42
CA ASN A 397 -4.15 -10.64 -0.33
C ASN A 397 -5.60 -10.22 -0.61
N LYS A 398 -6.35 -9.97 0.46
CA LYS A 398 -7.74 -9.49 0.43
C LYS A 398 -7.98 -8.24 -0.44
N ARG A 399 -7.01 -7.31 -0.53
CA ARG A 399 -7.14 -6.08 -1.34
C ARG A 399 -6.98 -6.37 -2.82
N PHE A 400 -6.03 -7.24 -3.17
CA PHE A 400 -5.83 -7.64 -4.56
C PHE A 400 -6.91 -8.60 -5.05
N ASP A 401 -7.32 -9.55 -4.21
CA ASP A 401 -8.41 -10.47 -4.50
C ASP A 401 -9.71 -9.71 -4.75
N TYR A 402 -9.94 -8.62 -4.01
CA TYR A 402 -11.06 -7.72 -4.28
C TYR A 402 -11.00 -7.15 -5.70
N PHE A 403 -9.84 -6.64 -6.15
CA PHE A 403 -9.67 -6.14 -7.52
C PHE A 403 -9.96 -7.23 -8.56
N MET A 404 -9.43 -8.44 -8.37
CA MET A 404 -9.69 -9.56 -9.28
C MET A 404 -11.16 -10.00 -9.26
N CYS A 405 -11.82 -9.98 -8.10
CA CYS A 405 -13.25 -10.27 -7.95
C CYS A 405 -14.09 -9.26 -8.71
N VAL A 406 -13.88 -7.96 -8.48
CA VAL A 406 -14.63 -6.90 -9.18
C VAL A 406 -14.41 -7.01 -10.70
N ALA A 407 -13.19 -7.31 -11.16
CA ALA A 407 -12.93 -7.53 -12.59
C ALA A 407 -13.68 -8.73 -13.17
N LYS A 408 -13.85 -9.82 -12.40
CA LYS A 408 -14.65 -10.98 -12.80
C LYS A 408 -16.15 -10.65 -12.81
N ASP A 409 -16.64 -10.00 -11.76
CA ASP A 409 -18.06 -9.61 -11.63
C ASP A 409 -18.47 -8.63 -12.73
N ALA A 410 -17.56 -7.73 -13.11
CA ALA A 410 -17.75 -6.81 -14.23
C ALA A 410 -17.67 -7.51 -15.61
N GLY A 411 -17.34 -8.80 -15.68
CA GLY A 411 -17.23 -9.56 -16.93
C GLY A 411 -16.03 -9.16 -17.80
N LEU A 412 -14.91 -8.77 -17.18
CA LEU A 412 -13.66 -8.40 -17.86
C LEU A 412 -12.67 -9.56 -17.92
N ILE A 413 -12.67 -10.40 -16.89
CA ILE A 413 -11.82 -11.57 -16.77
C ILE A 413 -12.70 -12.78 -16.49
N LYS A 414 -12.39 -13.92 -17.11
CA LYS A 414 -12.86 -15.23 -16.70
C LYS A 414 -11.70 -16.02 -16.11
N GLU A 415 -11.96 -16.71 -15.00
CA GLU A 415 -10.99 -17.54 -14.33
C GLU A 415 -11.30 -19.03 -14.59
N ASP A 416 -10.31 -19.75 -15.12
CA ASP A 416 -10.28 -21.21 -15.19
C ASP A 416 -9.34 -21.74 -14.08
N GLU A 417 -9.09 -23.05 -13.98
CA GLU A 417 -8.18 -23.62 -12.95
C GLU A 417 -6.79 -22.96 -12.98
N ASN A 418 -6.13 -22.94 -14.14
CA ASN A 418 -4.74 -22.48 -14.28
C ASN A 418 -4.58 -21.14 -15.03
N TYR A 419 -5.66 -20.59 -15.60
CA TYR A 419 -5.58 -19.44 -16.51
C TYR A 419 -6.55 -18.32 -16.14
N TYR A 420 -6.11 -17.09 -16.37
CA TYR A 420 -6.99 -15.95 -16.56
C TYR A 420 -7.21 -15.72 -18.05
N ARG A 421 -8.49 -15.65 -18.45
CA ARG A 421 -8.90 -15.26 -19.81
C ARG A 421 -9.43 -13.84 -19.79
N PHE A 422 -8.91 -13.02 -20.68
CA PHE A 422 -9.34 -11.64 -20.88
C PHE A 422 -10.52 -11.62 -21.84
N LEU A 423 -11.59 -10.93 -21.46
CA LEU A 423 -12.83 -10.90 -22.23
C LEU A 423 -12.87 -9.69 -23.16
N PRO A 424 -13.56 -9.78 -24.32
CA PRO A 424 -13.65 -8.67 -25.28
C PRO A 424 -14.19 -7.36 -24.70
N LYS A 425 -14.95 -7.42 -23.58
CA LYS A 425 -15.44 -6.24 -22.86
C LYS A 425 -14.32 -5.27 -22.44
N LEU A 426 -13.10 -5.77 -22.19
CA LEU A 426 -11.91 -4.92 -21.96
C LEU A 426 -11.60 -3.97 -23.13
N CYS A 427 -11.99 -4.37 -24.34
CA CYS A 427 -11.80 -3.62 -25.56
C CYS A 427 -12.96 -2.66 -25.89
N VAL A 428 -14.13 -2.85 -25.28
CA VAL A 428 -15.36 -2.09 -25.53
C VAL A 428 -15.30 -0.71 -24.87
N GLU A 429 -15.91 0.29 -25.51
CA GLU A 429 -16.09 1.62 -24.93
C GLU A 429 -17.27 1.58 -23.94
N SER A 430 -16.98 1.85 -22.66
CA SER A 430 -17.98 2.02 -21.61
C SER A 430 -18.49 3.46 -21.56
N ASP A 431 -19.70 3.65 -21.04
CA ASP A 431 -20.19 4.99 -20.76
C ASP A 431 -19.32 5.69 -19.71
N PHE A 432 -19.14 6.99 -19.87
CA PHE A 432 -18.23 7.79 -19.06
C PHE A 432 -18.61 7.74 -17.58
N ASP A 433 -19.91 7.73 -17.25
CA ASP A 433 -20.34 7.76 -15.85
C ASP A 433 -20.21 6.40 -15.15
N THR A 434 -20.15 5.29 -15.91
CA THR A 434 -20.17 3.92 -15.37
C THR A 434 -18.87 3.16 -15.54
N ILE A 435 -17.87 3.68 -16.27
CA ILE A 435 -16.61 2.96 -16.58
C ILE A 435 -15.89 2.38 -15.35
N ARG A 436 -16.05 2.96 -14.16
CA ARG A 436 -15.44 2.45 -12.92
C ARG A 436 -16.09 1.17 -12.41
N LEU A 437 -17.38 1.03 -12.65
CA LEU A 437 -18.16 -0.16 -12.34
C LEU A 437 -17.99 -1.18 -13.47
N GLU A 438 -17.93 -0.73 -14.71
CA GLU A 438 -17.91 -1.61 -15.88
C GLU A 438 -16.52 -2.10 -16.27
N ASN A 439 -15.48 -1.28 -16.08
CA ASN A 439 -14.11 -1.55 -16.51
C ASN A 439 -13.04 -0.93 -15.58
N PRO A 440 -12.97 -1.33 -14.29
CA PRO A 440 -11.94 -0.88 -13.35
C PRO A 440 -10.50 -1.17 -13.82
N ILE A 441 -10.27 -2.22 -14.63
CA ILE A 441 -8.94 -2.51 -15.20
C ILE A 441 -8.46 -1.36 -16.08
N ALA A 442 -9.33 -0.84 -16.96
CA ALA A 442 -8.97 0.31 -17.78
C ALA A 442 -8.64 1.53 -16.91
N VAL A 443 -9.40 1.77 -15.84
CA VAL A 443 -9.18 2.92 -14.93
C VAL A 443 -7.78 2.89 -14.33
N TYR A 444 -7.39 1.78 -13.68
CA TYR A 444 -6.03 1.64 -13.11
C TYR A 444 -4.94 1.72 -14.18
N ASN A 445 -5.10 1.07 -15.33
CA ASN A 445 -4.10 1.15 -16.41
C ASN A 445 -3.90 2.60 -16.88
N ASN A 446 -4.95 3.43 -16.91
CA ASN A 446 -4.85 4.81 -17.38
C ASN A 446 -4.21 5.74 -16.37
N GLU A 447 -4.47 5.51 -15.08
CA GLU A 447 -3.82 6.25 -14.00
C GLU A 447 -2.30 6.01 -14.01
N ALA A 448 -1.87 4.76 -14.25
CA ALA A 448 -0.45 4.40 -14.36
C ALA A 448 0.19 4.72 -15.72
N ALA A 449 -0.58 4.94 -16.80
CA ALA A 449 -0.05 5.09 -18.15
C ALA A 449 1.01 6.20 -18.35
N PRO A 450 0.93 7.37 -17.66
CA PRO A 450 1.96 8.40 -17.72
C PRO A 450 3.31 7.97 -17.12
N GLN A 451 3.31 6.99 -16.21
CA GLN A 451 4.51 6.44 -15.58
C GLN A 451 5.09 5.32 -16.44
N HIS A 452 5.78 5.70 -17.54
CA HIS A 452 6.34 4.72 -18.49
C HIS A 452 7.24 3.66 -17.82
N THR A 453 7.96 4.04 -16.76
CA THR A 453 8.76 3.14 -15.92
C THR A 453 7.98 1.91 -15.44
N VAL A 454 6.70 2.04 -15.11
CA VAL A 454 5.85 0.92 -14.65
C VAL A 454 5.66 -0.10 -15.78
N ARG A 455 5.28 0.39 -16.97
CA ARG A 455 5.07 -0.46 -18.14
C ARG A 455 6.37 -1.11 -18.58
N ASP A 456 7.44 -0.34 -18.65
CA ASP A 456 8.72 -0.82 -19.16
C ASP A 456 9.30 -1.89 -18.20
N THR A 457 9.20 -1.68 -16.88
CA THR A 457 9.57 -2.69 -15.87
C THR A 457 8.73 -3.96 -15.97
N LEU A 458 7.43 -3.85 -16.27
CA LEU A 458 6.59 -5.03 -16.50
C LEU A 458 7.00 -5.80 -17.76
N ILE A 459 7.40 -5.11 -18.82
CA ILE A 459 7.91 -5.74 -20.05
C ILE A 459 9.22 -6.49 -19.75
N ASP A 460 10.13 -5.88 -19.00
CA ASP A 460 11.37 -6.52 -18.58
C ASP A 460 11.08 -7.76 -17.71
N ALA A 461 10.12 -7.65 -16.77
CA ALA A 461 9.69 -8.76 -15.93
C ALA A 461 9.05 -9.92 -16.73
N ILE A 462 8.32 -9.64 -17.81
CA ILE A 462 7.80 -10.68 -18.73
C ILE A 462 8.95 -11.47 -19.36
N GLY A 463 9.99 -10.76 -19.81
CA GLY A 463 11.20 -11.36 -20.37
C GLY A 463 11.93 -12.22 -19.34
N GLU A 464 12.18 -11.66 -18.15
CA GLU A 464 12.89 -12.33 -17.06
C GLU A 464 12.12 -13.55 -16.54
N CYS A 465 10.80 -13.48 -16.39
CA CYS A 465 9.98 -14.57 -15.86
C CYS A 465 10.16 -15.89 -16.64
N SER A 466 10.47 -15.83 -17.93
CA SER A 466 10.61 -17.04 -18.76
C SER A 466 11.93 -17.80 -18.50
N ASN A 467 12.95 -17.11 -17.98
CA ASN A 467 14.28 -17.65 -17.65
C ASN A 467 14.70 -17.25 -16.23
N ALA A 468 13.73 -17.12 -15.32
CA ALA A 468 13.99 -16.51 -14.02
C ALA A 468 15.05 -17.30 -13.26
N ASP A 469 16.11 -16.59 -12.84
CA ASP A 469 17.16 -17.15 -12.01
C ASP A 469 16.56 -17.53 -10.64
N LYS A 470 16.53 -18.84 -10.37
CA LYS A 470 15.95 -19.38 -9.14
C LYS A 470 16.71 -18.89 -7.91
N ASP A 471 18.04 -18.74 -8.00
CA ASP A 471 18.86 -18.26 -6.90
C ASP A 471 18.52 -16.79 -6.59
N LYS A 472 18.33 -15.97 -7.63
CA LYS A 472 17.90 -14.58 -7.49
C LYS A 472 16.51 -14.47 -6.84
N LEU A 473 15.54 -15.30 -7.26
CA LEU A 473 14.21 -15.33 -6.65
C LEU A 473 14.26 -15.76 -5.18
N ALA A 474 15.06 -16.78 -4.85
CA ALA A 474 15.27 -17.23 -3.48
C ALA A 474 15.88 -16.14 -2.60
N ALA A 475 16.87 -15.40 -3.12
CA ALA A 475 17.47 -14.26 -2.44
C ALA A 475 16.45 -13.15 -2.15
N TRP A 476 15.58 -12.82 -3.12
CA TRP A 476 14.50 -11.84 -2.90
C TRP A 476 13.46 -12.31 -1.88
N HIS A 477 13.11 -13.60 -1.86
CA HIS A 477 12.22 -14.13 -0.84
C HIS A 477 12.84 -14.08 0.56
N PHE A 478 14.14 -14.34 0.69
CA PHE A 478 14.85 -14.17 1.96
C PHE A 478 14.92 -12.70 2.40
N GLU A 479 15.16 -11.79 1.45
CA GLU A 479 15.10 -10.35 1.69
C GLU A 479 13.72 -9.92 2.20
N ASP A 480 12.64 -10.48 1.64
CA ASP A 480 11.28 -10.21 2.08
C ASP A 480 11.01 -10.69 3.52
N GLU A 481 11.60 -11.81 3.97
CA GLU A 481 11.55 -12.22 5.39
C GLU A 481 12.20 -11.18 6.32
N CYS A 482 13.31 -10.59 5.87
CA CYS A 482 14.01 -9.52 6.59
C CYS A 482 13.21 -8.21 6.59
N ARG A 483 12.59 -7.85 5.46
CA ARG A 483 11.71 -6.68 5.34
C ARG A 483 10.48 -6.81 6.22
N THR A 484 9.89 -8.00 6.32
CA THR A 484 8.74 -8.28 7.20
C THR A 484 9.10 -7.99 8.66
N LEU A 485 10.29 -8.40 9.11
CA LEU A 485 10.77 -8.09 10.47
C LEU A 485 10.90 -6.58 10.69
N ALA A 486 11.51 -5.86 9.75
CA ALA A 486 11.67 -4.40 9.85
C ALA A 486 10.32 -3.67 9.93
N TRP A 487 9.35 -4.10 9.11
CA TRP A 487 7.98 -3.58 9.11
C TRP A 487 7.27 -3.82 10.44
N GLU A 488 7.33 -5.04 10.98
CA GLU A 488 6.74 -5.35 12.28
C GLU A 488 7.38 -4.52 13.41
N LYS A 489 8.72 -4.39 13.44
CA LYS A 489 9.40 -3.52 14.43
C LYS A 489 8.91 -2.08 14.37
N GLN A 490 8.69 -1.53 13.18
CA GLN A 490 8.16 -0.18 13.01
C GLN A 490 6.69 -0.08 13.43
N ALA A 491 5.87 -1.09 13.11
CA ALA A 491 4.46 -1.09 13.44
C ALA A 491 4.21 -1.13 14.95
N TYR A 492 5.00 -1.96 15.67
CA TYR A 492 4.82 -2.23 17.10
C TYR A 492 5.71 -1.40 18.02
N SER A 493 6.52 -0.46 17.49
CA SER A 493 7.26 0.52 18.31
C SER A 493 6.43 1.75 18.73
N LYS A 494 5.15 1.81 18.32
CA LYS A 494 4.27 2.95 18.62
C LYS A 494 3.86 2.99 20.11
N PRO A 495 3.63 4.18 20.70
CA PRO A 495 3.28 4.32 22.12
C PRO A 495 2.07 3.49 22.57
N LEU A 496 1.12 3.22 21.68
CA LEU A 496 -0.05 2.37 21.94
C LEU A 496 0.31 0.94 22.41
N PHE A 497 1.51 0.46 22.09
CA PHE A 497 2.00 -0.86 22.49
C PHE A 497 3.04 -0.79 23.61
N GLY A 498 3.28 0.40 24.17
CA GLY A 498 4.34 0.66 25.15
C GLY A 498 4.14 -0.09 26.47
N ASP A 499 2.89 -0.22 26.92
CA ASP A 499 2.51 -0.72 28.25
C ASP A 499 3.19 -2.03 28.65
N ILE A 500 3.40 -2.92 27.68
CA ILE A 500 4.07 -4.21 27.87
C ILE A 500 5.47 -4.22 27.25
N SER A 501 5.70 -3.45 26.18
CA SER A 501 6.97 -3.44 25.46
C SER A 501 8.14 -2.90 26.30
N TYR A 502 7.89 -2.11 27.35
CA TYR A 502 8.93 -1.63 28.26
C TYR A 502 9.42 -2.69 29.26
N GLU A 503 8.66 -3.76 29.49
CA GLU A 503 9.00 -4.83 30.45
C GLU A 503 9.70 -6.03 29.78
N GLU A 504 9.70 -6.06 28.44
CA GLU A 504 10.34 -7.09 27.64
C GLU A 504 11.87 -6.91 27.61
N ALA A 505 12.59 -8.00 27.91
CA ALA A 505 14.06 -8.04 27.95
C ALA A 505 14.69 -8.72 26.72
N ALA A 506 13.87 -9.13 25.75
CA ALA A 506 14.32 -9.86 24.57
C ALA A 506 15.06 -8.94 23.59
N VAL A 507 16.39 -8.92 23.69
CA VAL A 507 17.29 -8.03 22.94
C VAL A 507 18.17 -8.75 21.92
N ALA A 508 18.18 -10.09 21.92
CA ALA A 508 18.95 -10.87 20.95
C ALA A 508 18.48 -10.60 19.51
N ASP A 509 19.38 -10.75 18.53
CA ASP A 509 19.06 -10.50 17.13
C ASP A 509 17.96 -11.46 16.62
N PRO A 510 16.74 -10.95 16.35
CA PRO A 510 15.62 -11.77 15.94
C PRO A 510 15.60 -12.03 14.43
N SER A 511 16.62 -11.58 13.70
CA SER A 511 16.66 -11.70 12.25
C SER A 511 16.71 -13.16 11.81
N PRO A 512 15.95 -13.56 10.77
CA PRO A 512 16.19 -14.84 10.12
C PRO A 512 17.64 -14.86 9.60
N PHE A 513 18.24 -16.04 9.49
CA PHE A 513 19.59 -16.19 8.98
C PHE A 513 19.66 -17.23 7.89
N PHE A 514 20.49 -16.97 6.90
CA PHE A 514 20.79 -17.90 5.84
C PHE A 514 22.31 -17.92 5.66
N ILE A 515 22.94 -19.04 5.98
CA ILE A 515 24.38 -19.17 6.04
C ILE A 515 24.79 -20.35 5.17
N GLN A 516 25.67 -20.07 4.21
CA GLN A 516 26.30 -21.07 3.35
C GLN A 516 27.73 -21.34 3.83
N PRO A 517 28.15 -22.61 3.93
CA PRO A 517 29.51 -22.97 4.30
C PRO A 517 30.48 -22.72 3.14
N GLU A 518 31.77 -22.54 3.46
CA GLU A 518 32.83 -22.45 2.43
C GLU A 518 32.94 -23.73 1.59
N LEU A 519 32.73 -24.89 2.24
CA LEU A 519 32.71 -26.21 1.61
C LEU A 519 31.38 -26.90 1.92
N ALA A 520 30.45 -26.86 0.97
CA ALA A 520 29.12 -27.46 1.12
C ALA A 520 29.16 -28.99 0.97
N ASN A 521 28.52 -29.69 1.91
CA ASN A 521 28.34 -31.15 1.89
C ASN A 521 27.12 -31.60 1.06
N GLY A 522 26.39 -30.65 0.46
CA GLY A 522 25.21 -30.90 -0.38
C GLY A 522 23.88 -31.04 0.36
N PHE A 523 23.87 -30.88 1.69
CA PHE A 523 22.67 -30.94 2.51
C PHE A 523 22.30 -29.56 3.10
N GLY A 524 21.01 -29.29 3.12
CA GLY A 524 20.41 -28.13 3.76
C GLY A 524 19.79 -28.48 5.11
N VAL A 525 19.84 -27.55 6.06
CA VAL A 525 19.10 -27.66 7.33
C VAL A 525 18.23 -26.43 7.55
N LEU A 526 16.92 -26.66 7.67
CA LEU A 526 15.94 -25.65 8.05
C LEU A 526 15.72 -25.69 9.56
N LEU A 527 15.99 -24.57 10.25
CA LEU A 527 15.84 -24.44 11.70
C LEU A 527 14.59 -23.63 12.04
N VAL A 528 13.73 -24.20 12.91
CA VAL A 528 12.46 -23.59 13.32
C VAL A 528 12.39 -23.47 14.85
N HIS A 529 12.35 -22.25 15.36
CA HIS A 529 12.36 -21.94 16.80
C HIS A 529 11.01 -22.18 17.49
N GLY A 530 11.00 -22.15 18.83
CA GLY A 530 9.81 -22.33 19.68
C GLY A 530 8.91 -21.10 19.79
N LEU A 531 7.72 -21.28 20.41
CA LEU A 531 6.80 -20.19 20.71
C LEU A 531 7.47 -19.19 21.67
N LEU A 532 7.15 -17.90 21.52
CA LEU A 532 7.72 -16.78 22.29
C LEU A 532 9.20 -16.50 22.03
N ALA A 533 9.93 -17.39 21.35
CA ALA A 533 11.35 -17.25 21.03
C ALA A 533 11.57 -16.44 19.73
N SER A 534 12.80 -16.46 19.22
CA SER A 534 13.17 -15.91 17.91
C SER A 534 14.28 -16.79 17.29
N PRO A 535 14.71 -16.55 16.03
CA PRO A 535 15.81 -17.29 15.41
C PRO A 535 17.10 -17.32 16.24
N ALA A 536 17.32 -16.35 17.12
CA ALA A 536 18.43 -16.34 18.06
C ALA A 536 18.55 -17.64 18.89
N GLU A 537 17.41 -18.28 19.20
CA GLU A 537 17.36 -19.55 19.95
C GLU A 537 18.15 -20.68 19.27
N LEU A 538 18.22 -20.67 17.93
CA LEU A 538 18.84 -21.75 17.16
C LEU A 538 20.10 -21.29 16.41
N ARG A 539 20.51 -20.03 16.55
CA ARG A 539 21.61 -19.45 15.78
C ARG A 539 22.95 -20.14 16.04
N ALA A 540 23.30 -20.37 17.31
CA ALA A 540 24.54 -21.05 17.67
C ALA A 540 24.59 -22.50 17.13
N TYR A 541 23.46 -23.19 17.15
CA TYR A 541 23.34 -24.52 16.56
C TYR A 541 23.46 -24.47 15.02
N GLY A 542 22.88 -23.45 14.38
CA GLY A 542 23.06 -23.23 12.95
C GLY A 542 24.51 -22.99 12.55
N GLU A 543 25.24 -22.16 13.30
CA GLU A 543 26.67 -21.93 13.09
C GLU A 543 27.51 -23.20 13.30
N TYR A 544 27.12 -24.05 14.24
CA TYR A 544 27.73 -25.36 14.45
C TYR A 544 27.55 -26.27 13.22
N LEU A 545 26.34 -26.34 12.65
CA LEU A 545 26.05 -27.11 11.45
C LEU A 545 26.79 -26.58 10.21
N VAL A 546 26.89 -25.26 10.05
CA VAL A 546 27.65 -24.64 8.96
C VAL A 546 29.11 -25.07 8.98
N LYS A 547 29.73 -25.17 10.17
CA LYS A 547 31.11 -25.68 10.30
C LYS A 547 31.28 -27.13 9.87
N GLN A 548 30.19 -27.91 9.79
CA GLN A 548 30.18 -29.27 9.26
C GLN A 548 29.82 -29.34 7.77
N GLY A 549 29.70 -28.19 7.09
CA GLY A 549 29.42 -28.12 5.67
C GLY A 549 27.93 -28.12 5.30
N TYR A 550 27.01 -27.98 6.26
CA TYR A 550 25.59 -27.82 5.95
C TYR A 550 25.27 -26.38 5.55
N THR A 551 24.41 -26.21 4.55
CA THR A 551 23.77 -24.92 4.28
C THR A 551 22.60 -24.76 5.25
N VAL A 552 22.52 -23.66 6.00
CA VAL A 552 21.55 -23.54 7.09
C VAL A 552 20.67 -22.31 6.91
N LEU A 553 19.36 -22.48 7.06
CA LEU A 553 18.39 -21.39 7.11
C LEU A 553 17.60 -21.45 8.43
N GLY A 554 17.70 -20.41 9.25
CA GLY A 554 16.88 -20.21 10.44
C GLY A 554 15.71 -19.27 10.14
N VAL A 555 14.48 -19.80 10.19
CA VAL A 555 13.28 -18.99 9.92
C VAL A 555 12.88 -18.19 11.14
N ARG A 556 12.29 -17.01 10.89
CA ARG A 556 11.57 -16.26 11.90
C ARG A 556 10.08 -16.52 11.75
N LEU A 557 9.45 -17.03 12.80
CA LEU A 557 7.99 -17.17 12.80
C LEU A 557 7.35 -15.78 12.94
N LYS A 558 6.22 -15.57 12.26
CA LYS A 558 5.57 -14.26 12.26
C LYS A 558 5.14 -13.80 13.66
N GLY A 559 5.23 -12.50 13.94
CA GLY A 559 4.98 -11.93 15.27
C GLY A 559 6.04 -12.22 16.34
N HIS A 560 7.06 -13.02 16.05
CA HIS A 560 8.14 -13.36 16.98
C HIS A 560 9.36 -12.45 16.80
N GLY A 561 10.08 -12.20 17.91
CA GLY A 561 11.28 -11.36 17.95
C GLY A 561 11.03 -9.87 17.75
N THR A 562 9.81 -9.39 17.99
CA THR A 562 9.39 -7.99 17.85
C THR A 562 8.59 -7.51 19.06
N SER A 563 7.31 -7.90 19.17
CA SER A 563 6.43 -7.54 20.28
C SER A 563 5.44 -8.67 20.58
N PRO A 564 5.08 -8.91 21.86
CA PRO A 564 3.98 -9.81 22.21
C PRO A 564 2.65 -9.45 21.53
N TYR A 565 2.39 -8.16 21.27
CA TYR A 565 1.22 -7.73 20.51
C TYR A 565 1.26 -8.21 19.06
N ALA A 566 2.45 -8.23 18.44
CA ALA A 566 2.62 -8.75 17.10
C ALA A 566 2.26 -10.23 17.02
N LEU A 567 2.74 -11.02 17.99
CA LEU A 567 2.43 -12.44 18.12
C LEU A 567 0.94 -12.70 18.36
N ARG A 568 0.29 -11.89 19.22
CA ARG A 568 -1.14 -12.00 19.50
C ARG A 568 -1.98 -11.97 18.23
N ASP A 569 -1.59 -11.14 17.27
CA ASP A 569 -2.38 -10.88 16.07
C ASP A 569 -2.11 -11.91 14.94
N GLN A 570 -1.27 -12.93 15.19
CA GLN A 570 -0.96 -14.01 14.22
C GLN A 570 -1.73 -15.30 14.50
N SER A 571 -2.04 -16.02 13.41
CA SER A 571 -2.54 -17.40 13.43
C SER A 571 -1.40 -18.41 13.36
N TRP A 572 -1.66 -19.68 13.70
CA TRP A 572 -0.64 -20.72 13.49
C TRP A 572 -0.33 -20.94 12.00
N GLU A 573 -1.29 -20.67 11.10
CA GLU A 573 -1.09 -20.70 9.65
C GLU A 573 -0.12 -19.60 9.18
N ASP A 574 -0.07 -18.44 9.86
CA ASP A 574 0.95 -17.41 9.60
C ASP A 574 2.35 -17.94 9.95
N TRP A 575 2.49 -18.66 11.07
CA TRP A 575 3.76 -19.27 11.47
C TRP A 575 4.17 -20.37 10.49
N TYR A 576 3.23 -21.23 10.09
CA TYR A 576 3.50 -22.31 9.14
C TYR A 576 3.91 -21.77 7.76
N ARG A 577 3.32 -20.66 7.31
CA ARG A 577 3.74 -19.99 6.07
C ARG A 577 5.19 -19.53 6.10
N CYS A 578 5.72 -19.04 7.23
CA CYS A 578 7.14 -18.73 7.38
C CYS A 578 8.03 -19.98 7.18
N VAL A 579 7.62 -21.13 7.72
CA VAL A 579 8.33 -22.41 7.55
C VAL A 579 8.32 -22.86 6.08
N GLN A 580 7.16 -22.76 5.41
CA GLN A 580 7.05 -23.09 3.99
C GLN A 580 7.93 -22.18 3.11
N ARG A 581 7.97 -20.88 3.39
CA ARG A 581 8.82 -19.94 2.65
C ARG A 581 10.30 -20.22 2.88
N GLY A 582 10.71 -20.45 4.13
CA GLY A 582 12.08 -20.87 4.45
C GLY A 582 12.51 -22.15 3.73
N PHE A 583 11.64 -23.17 3.69
CA PHE A 583 11.90 -24.40 2.94
C PHE A 583 12.03 -24.14 1.44
N ASN A 584 11.14 -23.32 0.86
CA ASN A 584 11.16 -22.98 -0.55
C ASN A 584 12.39 -22.16 -0.97
N ILE A 585 12.94 -21.34 -0.07
CA ILE A 585 14.22 -20.65 -0.28
C ILE A 585 15.34 -21.70 -0.27
N LEU A 586 15.40 -22.53 0.77
CA LEU A 586 16.50 -23.48 0.97
C LEU A 586 16.59 -24.55 -0.13
N LYS A 587 15.45 -25.01 -0.67
CA LYS A 587 15.42 -26.05 -1.71
C LYS A 587 16.00 -25.63 -3.05
N VAL A 588 16.11 -24.33 -3.31
CA VAL A 588 16.79 -23.83 -4.51
C VAL A 588 18.28 -24.15 -4.44
N HIS A 589 18.86 -24.08 -3.25
CA HIS A 589 20.30 -24.25 -3.03
C HIS A 589 20.69 -25.67 -2.61
N CYS A 590 19.73 -26.46 -2.11
CA CYS A 590 19.99 -27.78 -1.55
C CYS A 590 18.95 -28.81 -2.00
N PRO A 591 19.34 -29.88 -2.73
CA PRO A 591 18.41 -30.91 -3.18
C PRO A 591 17.98 -31.88 -2.05
N ARG A 592 18.63 -31.80 -0.89
CA ARG A 592 18.36 -32.65 0.28
C ARG A 592 18.31 -31.78 1.52
N ILE A 593 17.17 -31.78 2.20
CA ILE A 593 16.87 -30.86 3.30
C ILE A 593 16.40 -31.65 4.51
N LEU A 594 16.98 -31.33 5.66
CA LEU A 594 16.49 -31.75 6.96
C LEU A 594 15.80 -30.57 7.64
N VAL A 595 14.73 -30.85 8.37
CA VAL A 595 14.04 -29.83 9.14
C VAL A 595 14.18 -30.15 10.62
N VAL A 596 14.77 -29.21 11.37
CA VAL A 596 14.95 -29.30 12.82
C VAL A 596 14.07 -28.25 13.47
N GLY A 597 13.14 -28.70 14.30
CA GLY A 597 12.22 -27.83 15.00
C GLY A 597 12.30 -28.00 16.51
N PHE A 598 12.31 -26.89 17.23
CA PHE A 598 12.27 -26.87 18.70
C PHE A 598 10.90 -26.43 19.21
N SER A 599 10.35 -27.16 20.17
CA SER A 599 9.04 -26.92 20.79
C SER A 599 7.93 -26.77 19.72
N THR A 600 7.25 -25.63 19.66
CA THR A 600 6.29 -25.31 18.57
C THR A 600 6.90 -25.45 17.17
N GLY A 601 8.18 -25.11 16.99
CA GLY A 601 8.89 -25.35 15.75
C GLY A 601 8.99 -26.83 15.38
N GLY A 602 9.04 -27.73 16.37
CA GLY A 602 8.98 -29.18 16.16
C GLY A 602 7.61 -29.64 15.63
N ALA A 603 6.52 -29.06 16.14
CA ALA A 603 5.18 -29.31 15.63
C ALA A 603 5.03 -28.82 14.17
N LEU A 604 5.55 -27.63 13.87
CA LEU A 604 5.54 -27.06 12.51
C LEU A 604 6.41 -27.88 11.53
N ALA A 605 7.57 -28.38 11.98
CA ALA A 605 8.45 -29.24 11.19
C ALA A 605 7.77 -30.57 10.82
N LEU A 606 7.06 -31.18 11.78
CA LEU A 606 6.26 -32.38 11.53
C LEU A 606 5.08 -32.09 10.60
N LYS A 607 4.40 -30.95 10.76
CA LYS A 607 3.34 -30.51 9.85
C LYS A 607 3.86 -30.31 8.41
N LEU A 608 5.08 -29.81 8.24
CA LEU A 608 5.70 -29.67 6.92
C LEU A 608 5.98 -31.03 6.28
N ALA A 609 6.34 -32.04 7.08
CA ALA A 609 6.60 -33.39 6.59
C ALA A 609 5.38 -34.06 5.93
N THR A 610 4.17 -33.57 6.22
CA THR A 610 2.92 -34.06 5.62
C THR A 610 2.74 -33.54 4.19
N GLU A 611 3.53 -32.56 3.74
CA GLU A 611 3.46 -32.02 2.38
C GLU A 611 4.23 -32.91 1.37
N HIS A 612 5.01 -33.88 1.86
CA HIS A 612 5.76 -34.84 1.04
C HIS A 612 6.69 -34.21 -0.01
N TYR A 613 7.37 -33.12 0.34
CA TYR A 613 8.40 -32.54 -0.52
C TYR A 613 9.51 -33.56 -0.84
N PRO A 614 9.87 -33.77 -2.11
CA PRO A 614 10.89 -34.74 -2.49
C PRO A 614 12.28 -34.36 -1.97
N GLU A 615 12.55 -33.07 -1.76
CA GLU A 615 13.81 -32.58 -1.21
C GLU A 615 13.93 -32.82 0.30
N MET A 616 12.81 -33.06 1.00
CA MET A 616 12.81 -33.23 2.46
C MET A 616 13.13 -34.68 2.84
N ILE A 617 14.27 -34.92 3.48
CA ILE A 617 14.78 -36.28 3.75
C ILE A 617 14.58 -36.76 5.18
N GLY A 618 14.16 -35.88 6.10
CA GLY A 618 13.93 -36.24 7.50
C GLY A 618 13.55 -35.05 8.39
N VAL A 619 13.04 -35.38 9.57
CA VAL A 619 12.63 -34.40 10.59
C VAL A 619 13.27 -34.71 11.93
N ILE A 620 13.73 -33.67 12.62
CA ILE A 620 14.13 -33.74 14.02
C ILE A 620 13.19 -32.82 14.80
N ALA A 621 12.36 -33.40 15.66
CA ALA A 621 11.36 -32.70 16.43
C ALA A 621 11.73 -32.74 17.93
N VAL A 622 12.13 -31.60 18.47
CA VAL A 622 12.64 -31.48 19.84
C VAL A 622 11.58 -30.84 20.74
N SER A 623 11.27 -31.46 21.88
CA SER A 623 10.35 -30.96 22.93
C SER A 623 8.95 -30.54 22.42
N VAL A 624 8.36 -31.31 21.50
CA VAL A 624 7.06 -30.95 20.87
C VAL A 624 5.93 -30.85 21.92
N PRO A 625 5.18 -29.73 22.00
CA PRO A 625 4.22 -29.45 23.07
C PRO A 625 2.87 -30.14 22.87
N LEU A 626 2.83 -31.48 22.79
CA LEU A 626 1.56 -32.25 22.74
C LEU A 626 0.81 -32.20 24.08
N LYS A 627 1.54 -32.11 25.19
CA LYS A 627 1.03 -32.00 26.56
C LYS A 627 1.90 -31.04 27.34
N PHE A 628 1.30 -30.20 28.16
CA PHE A 628 2.01 -29.30 29.07
C PHE A 628 2.05 -29.88 30.49
N VAL A 629 3.08 -29.51 31.26
CA VAL A 629 3.17 -29.86 32.69
C VAL A 629 2.04 -29.19 33.47
N ASN A 630 1.80 -27.91 33.21
CA ASN A 630 0.66 -27.18 33.76
C ASN A 630 -0.55 -27.28 32.81
N PRO A 631 -1.65 -27.97 33.21
CA PRO A 631 -2.84 -28.12 32.38
C PRO A 631 -3.55 -26.81 32.07
N ALA A 632 -3.29 -25.72 32.81
CA ALA A 632 -3.85 -24.39 32.56
C ALA A 632 -3.51 -23.86 31.17
N PHE A 633 -2.33 -24.18 30.64
CA PHE A 633 -1.95 -23.84 29.26
C PHE A 633 -2.82 -24.54 28.19
N MET A 634 -3.55 -25.60 28.58
CA MET A 634 -4.50 -26.36 27.73
C MET A 634 -5.97 -26.13 28.09
N LEU A 635 -6.28 -25.25 29.06
CA LEU A 635 -7.65 -25.00 29.54
C LEU A 635 -8.45 -24.06 28.62
N VAL A 636 -7.83 -23.51 27.57
CA VAL A 636 -8.49 -22.66 26.55
C VAL A 636 -9.43 -23.50 25.69
N PRO A 637 -10.76 -23.46 25.84
CA PRO A 637 -11.66 -24.46 25.27
C PRO A 637 -11.72 -24.40 23.73
N LEU A 638 -11.60 -25.56 23.07
CA LEU A 638 -11.91 -25.76 21.64
C LEU A 638 -13.44 -25.79 21.46
N LEU A 639 -14.08 -24.62 21.42
CA LEU A 639 -15.53 -24.54 21.18
C LEU A 639 -15.83 -24.70 19.68
N HIS A 640 -16.66 -25.67 19.32
CA HIS A 640 -17.11 -25.83 17.93
C HIS A 640 -18.14 -24.72 17.59
N GLY A 641 -17.71 -23.71 16.84
CA GLY A 641 -18.57 -22.63 16.32
C GLY A 641 -17.91 -21.25 16.38
N THR A 642 -17.70 -20.62 15.22
CA THR A 642 -16.96 -19.36 15.07
C THR A 642 -17.55 -18.21 15.91
N ASN A 643 -18.88 -18.08 16.01
CA ASN A 643 -19.51 -16.93 16.68
C ASN A 643 -19.41 -16.96 18.22
N LYS A 644 -19.51 -18.13 18.87
CA LYS A 644 -19.38 -18.24 20.34
C LYS A 644 -17.92 -18.18 20.79
N LEU A 645 -17.02 -18.65 19.93
CA LEU A 645 -15.58 -18.65 20.17
C LEU A 645 -14.98 -17.24 20.08
N VAL A 646 -15.34 -16.48 19.03
CA VAL A 646 -14.96 -15.06 18.91
C VAL A 646 -15.46 -14.27 20.12
N ALA A 647 -16.68 -14.54 20.60
CA ALA A 647 -17.23 -13.89 21.79
C ALA A 647 -16.46 -14.23 23.07
N TRP A 648 -16.05 -15.49 23.27
CA TRP A 648 -15.27 -15.90 24.45
C TRP A 648 -13.85 -15.33 24.43
N VAL A 649 -13.15 -15.43 23.29
CA VAL A 649 -11.81 -14.84 23.11
C VAL A 649 -11.88 -13.33 23.32
N SER A 650 -12.85 -12.64 22.70
CA SER A 650 -13.00 -11.18 22.87
C SER A 650 -13.32 -10.80 24.32
N ALA A 651 -14.12 -11.60 25.04
CA ALA A 651 -14.44 -11.35 26.44
C ALA A 651 -13.24 -11.58 27.37
N PHE A 652 -12.42 -12.60 27.12
CA PHE A 652 -11.23 -12.88 27.93
C PHE A 652 -10.07 -11.92 27.58
N GLU A 653 -9.88 -11.59 26.30
CA GLU A 653 -8.95 -10.56 25.81
C GLU A 653 -9.28 -9.17 26.37
N GLY A 654 -10.56 -8.85 26.57
CA GLY A 654 -11.00 -7.61 27.21
C GLY A 654 -10.68 -7.51 28.70
N VAL A 655 -10.33 -8.62 29.36
CA VAL A 655 -10.08 -8.68 30.82
C VAL A 655 -8.61 -8.98 31.14
N LYS A 656 -7.95 -9.91 30.43
CA LYS A 656 -6.52 -10.23 30.60
C LYS A 656 -5.91 -10.81 29.31
N PRO A 657 -5.41 -9.97 28.38
CA PRO A 657 -4.92 -10.42 27.06
C PRO A 657 -3.57 -11.14 27.10
N PHE A 658 -2.79 -10.98 28.17
CA PHE A 658 -1.46 -11.56 28.35
C PHE A 658 -1.33 -12.29 29.70
N ILE A 659 -0.51 -13.35 29.70
CA ILE A 659 -0.12 -14.10 30.89
C ILE A 659 1.38 -13.88 31.10
N ASP A 660 1.74 -13.45 32.31
CA ASP A 660 3.14 -13.29 32.70
C ASP A 660 3.85 -14.65 32.68
N ASN A 661 5.05 -14.66 32.13
CA ASN A 661 5.93 -15.81 32.00
C ASN A 661 7.32 -15.45 32.51
N GLU A 662 7.96 -16.38 33.20
CA GLU A 662 9.36 -16.29 33.60
C GLU A 662 10.20 -17.17 32.67
N PRO A 663 10.66 -16.65 31.51
CA PRO A 663 11.38 -17.47 30.55
C PRO A 663 12.78 -17.85 31.06
N GLU A 664 13.22 -19.06 30.70
CA GLU A 664 14.60 -19.52 30.94
C GLU A 664 15.66 -18.62 30.27
N HIS A 665 15.28 -17.96 29.16
CA HIS A 665 16.15 -17.05 28.40
C HIS A 665 15.44 -15.72 28.11
N PRO A 666 15.38 -14.80 29.09
CA PRO A 666 14.67 -13.51 28.94
C PRO A 666 15.27 -12.60 27.86
N GLY A 667 16.52 -12.83 27.45
CA GLY A 667 17.16 -12.13 26.33
C GLY A 667 16.65 -12.56 24.95
N ILE A 668 15.88 -13.64 24.85
CA ILE A 668 15.39 -14.21 23.59
C ILE A 668 13.87 -14.40 23.60
N ASN A 669 13.32 -14.89 24.71
CA ASN A 669 11.89 -15.22 24.83
C ASN A 669 11.08 -14.05 25.42
N TYR A 670 9.85 -13.88 24.93
CA TYR A 670 8.91 -12.95 25.54
C TYR A 670 8.57 -13.33 26.98
N ARG A 671 8.45 -12.30 27.83
CA ARG A 671 7.88 -12.41 29.18
C ARG A 671 6.36 -12.44 29.17
N ASN A 672 5.73 -11.79 28.20
CA ASN A 672 4.29 -11.75 28.12
C ASN A 672 3.78 -12.74 27.06
N THR A 673 3.00 -13.72 27.51
CA THR A 673 2.42 -14.73 26.63
C THR A 673 1.02 -14.30 26.19
N PRO A 674 0.77 -14.07 24.89
CA PRO A 674 -0.58 -13.77 24.43
C PRO A 674 -1.47 -15.00 24.56
N VAL A 675 -2.65 -14.85 25.17
CA VAL A 675 -3.62 -15.97 25.32
C VAL A 675 -4.02 -16.53 23.96
N ARG A 676 -4.17 -15.65 22.97
CA ARG A 676 -4.45 -16.04 21.58
C ARG A 676 -3.37 -16.91 20.96
N ALA A 677 -2.09 -16.66 21.26
CA ALA A 677 -1.01 -17.49 20.74
C ALA A 677 -1.07 -18.92 21.29
N LEU A 678 -1.47 -19.10 22.56
CA LEU A 678 -1.70 -20.43 23.13
C LEU A 678 -2.89 -21.15 22.48
N TYR A 679 -3.95 -20.41 22.15
CA TYR A 679 -5.09 -20.93 21.40
C TYR A 679 -4.67 -21.43 20.00
N GLU A 680 -3.92 -20.63 19.26
CA GLU A 680 -3.40 -20.98 17.92
C GLU A 680 -2.47 -22.20 17.98
N LEU A 681 -1.61 -22.29 19.00
CA LEU A 681 -0.80 -23.48 19.24
C LEU A 681 -1.68 -24.73 19.45
N ARG A 682 -2.77 -24.62 20.21
CA ARG A 682 -3.70 -25.75 20.42
C ARG A 682 -4.37 -26.18 19.11
N LEU A 683 -4.72 -25.24 18.23
CA LEU A 683 -5.25 -25.56 16.90
C LEU A 683 -4.22 -26.30 16.04
N LEU A 684 -2.97 -25.83 16.02
CA LEU A 684 -1.87 -26.52 15.33
C LEU A 684 -1.69 -27.94 15.84
N ILE A 685 -1.66 -28.15 17.15
CA ILE A 685 -1.49 -29.49 17.75
C ILE A 685 -2.67 -30.39 17.42
N ALA A 686 -3.91 -29.88 17.46
CA ALA A 686 -5.10 -30.65 17.09
C ALA A 686 -5.06 -31.08 15.61
N GLN A 687 -4.69 -30.17 14.71
CA GLN A 687 -4.54 -30.50 13.29
C GLN A 687 -3.39 -31.48 13.05
N LEU A 688 -2.24 -31.28 13.72
CA LEU A 688 -1.10 -32.17 13.60
C LEU A 688 -1.46 -33.59 14.03
N ASP A 689 -2.22 -33.76 15.12
CA ASP A 689 -2.60 -35.07 15.66
C ASP A 689 -3.31 -35.96 14.63
N GLU A 690 -4.13 -35.37 13.76
CA GLU A 690 -4.83 -36.06 12.66
C GLU A 690 -3.89 -36.43 11.51
N LEU A 691 -2.81 -35.65 11.31
CA LEU A 691 -1.88 -35.80 10.19
C LEU A 691 -0.64 -36.64 10.50
N LEU A 692 -0.31 -36.88 11.79
CA LEU A 692 0.85 -37.69 12.20
C LEU A 692 0.95 -39.07 11.51
N PRO A 693 -0.15 -39.82 11.28
CA PRO A 693 -0.09 -41.11 10.59
C PRO A 693 0.35 -41.01 9.13
N GLN A 694 0.26 -39.83 8.51
CA GLN A 694 0.63 -39.61 7.11
C GLN A 694 2.14 -39.41 6.94
N ILE A 695 2.87 -39.05 8.02
CA ILE A 695 4.31 -38.78 7.96
C ILE A 695 5.07 -40.09 7.73
N SER A 696 5.64 -40.26 6.54
CA SER A 696 6.43 -41.44 6.14
C SER A 696 7.94 -41.21 6.23
N LEU A 697 8.38 -39.95 6.28
CA LEU A 697 9.79 -39.55 6.35
C LEU A 697 10.46 -40.05 7.64
N PRO A 698 11.79 -40.26 7.65
CA PRO A 698 12.52 -40.53 8.88
C PRO A 698 12.34 -39.42 9.93
N VAL A 699 12.09 -39.79 11.19
CA VAL A 699 11.85 -38.83 12.29
C VAL A 699 12.68 -39.17 13.52
N LEU A 700 13.39 -38.18 14.06
CA LEU A 700 13.96 -38.23 15.41
C LEU A 700 13.15 -37.35 16.35
N ILE A 701 12.62 -37.94 17.43
CA ILE A 701 11.98 -37.21 18.53
C ILE A 701 12.98 -37.07 19.67
N MET A 702 13.19 -35.84 20.16
CA MET A 702 14.01 -35.58 21.35
C MET A 702 13.20 -34.82 22.39
N TYR A 703 13.44 -35.06 23.67
CA TYR A 703 12.75 -34.36 24.76
C TYR A 703 13.55 -34.41 26.07
N GLY A 704 13.34 -33.43 26.95
CA GLY A 704 13.84 -33.47 28.33
C GLY A 704 13.02 -34.42 29.20
N ASP A 705 13.65 -35.28 29.99
CA ASP A 705 12.95 -36.22 30.89
C ASP A 705 12.31 -35.56 32.12
N GLU A 706 12.81 -34.38 32.52
CA GLU A 706 12.28 -33.52 33.58
C GLU A 706 11.97 -32.10 33.04
N ASP A 707 11.52 -32.00 31.78
CA ASP A 707 11.15 -30.71 31.15
C ASP A 707 10.05 -29.97 31.96
N PRO A 708 10.29 -28.72 32.37
CA PRO A 708 9.38 -27.98 33.26
C PRO A 708 8.14 -27.41 32.53
N ILE A 709 8.19 -27.33 31.20
CA ILE A 709 7.13 -26.71 30.37
C ILE A 709 6.30 -27.78 29.68
N VAL A 710 6.98 -28.66 28.93
CA VAL A 710 6.34 -29.70 28.11
C VAL A 710 6.41 -31.03 28.84
N SER A 711 5.29 -31.73 28.95
CA SER A 711 5.26 -33.03 29.62
C SER A 711 6.05 -34.07 28.82
N PRO A 712 7.03 -34.76 29.44
CA PRO A 712 7.80 -35.84 28.80
C PRO A 712 6.92 -36.98 28.25
N LYS A 713 5.72 -37.15 28.83
CA LYS A 713 4.70 -38.12 28.38
C LYS A 713 4.18 -37.85 26.96
N GLY A 714 4.37 -36.65 26.42
CA GLY A 714 3.97 -36.30 25.05
C GLY A 714 4.78 -37.05 23.98
N ALA A 715 6.08 -37.23 24.19
CA ALA A 715 6.97 -37.83 23.20
C ALA A 715 6.64 -39.30 22.85
N PRO A 716 6.34 -40.19 23.82
CA PRO A 716 5.87 -41.55 23.50
C PRO A 716 4.53 -41.58 22.74
N ILE A 717 3.62 -40.65 23.03
CA ILE A 717 2.33 -40.55 22.32
C ILE A 717 2.56 -40.15 20.85
N LEU A 718 3.42 -39.15 20.64
CA LEU A 718 3.83 -38.71 19.32
C LEU A 718 4.46 -39.86 18.53
N MET A 719 5.42 -40.57 19.15
CA MET A 719 6.12 -41.72 18.57
C MET A 719 5.15 -42.83 18.15
N ALA A 720 4.13 -43.12 18.96
CA ALA A 720 3.14 -44.15 18.67
C ALA A 720 2.26 -43.80 17.45
N LYS A 721 1.90 -42.51 17.28
CA LYS A 721 1.03 -42.03 16.20
C LYS A 721 1.74 -41.83 14.86
N LEU A 722 3.06 -41.61 14.86
CA LEU A 722 3.83 -41.41 13.63
C LEU A 722 3.73 -42.60 12.68
N GLY A 723 3.36 -42.33 11.42
CA GLY A 723 3.33 -43.32 10.34
C GLY A 723 4.70 -43.79 9.86
N SER A 724 5.77 -43.10 10.26
CA SER A 724 7.13 -43.36 9.80
C SER A 724 7.63 -44.74 10.21
N LYS A 725 8.26 -45.43 9.26
CA LYS A 725 8.95 -46.71 9.51
C LYS A 725 10.32 -46.51 10.14
N HIS A 726 10.95 -45.35 9.90
CA HIS A 726 12.27 -45.00 10.42
C HIS A 726 12.12 -43.89 11.45
N LYS A 727 11.72 -44.26 12.65
CA LYS A 727 11.51 -43.33 13.76
C LYS A 727 12.38 -43.69 14.96
N GLN A 728 12.97 -42.66 15.58
CA GLN A 728 13.80 -42.77 16.77
C GLN A 728 13.26 -41.82 17.86
N ILE A 729 13.46 -42.19 19.11
CA ILE A 729 13.11 -41.36 20.27
C ILE A 729 14.29 -41.33 21.23
N HIS A 730 14.68 -40.15 21.68
CA HIS A 730 15.80 -39.96 22.60
C HIS A 730 15.43 -39.01 23.73
N ALA A 731 15.55 -39.49 24.97
CA ALA A 731 15.35 -38.67 26.16
C ALA A 731 16.69 -38.06 26.59
N ILE A 732 16.69 -36.75 26.87
CA ILE A 732 17.83 -36.03 27.42
C ILE A 732 17.58 -35.77 28.89
N LYS A 733 18.55 -36.10 29.73
CA LYS A 733 18.52 -35.75 31.15
C LYS A 733 18.59 -34.23 31.31
N SER A 734 17.47 -33.61 31.65
CA SER A 734 17.37 -32.15 31.73
C SER A 734 16.19 -31.69 32.58
N GLN A 735 16.44 -30.73 33.47
CA GLN A 735 15.43 -29.96 34.21
C GLN A 735 15.08 -28.64 33.52
N ARG A 736 15.58 -28.45 32.30
CA ARG A 736 15.42 -27.26 31.48
C ARG A 736 14.73 -27.60 30.17
N HIS A 737 13.89 -26.68 29.68
CA HIS A 737 13.23 -26.81 28.39
C HIS A 737 14.22 -26.60 27.22
N GLY A 738 15.17 -25.66 27.36
CA GLY A 738 16.12 -25.21 26.33
C GLY A 738 17.20 -26.20 25.86
N ILE A 739 16.92 -27.52 25.84
CA ILE A 739 17.92 -28.59 25.60
C ILE A 739 18.72 -28.43 24.31
N LEU A 740 18.11 -27.89 23.25
CA LEU A 740 18.78 -27.71 21.96
C LEU A 740 19.66 -26.46 21.96
N MET A 741 19.17 -25.34 22.48
CA MET A 741 19.92 -24.09 22.50
C MET A 741 21.18 -24.21 23.38
N GLU A 742 21.05 -24.86 24.54
CA GLU A 742 22.14 -25.04 25.51
C GLU A 742 22.99 -26.28 25.25
N ASN A 743 22.68 -27.07 24.22
CA ASN A 743 23.34 -28.34 23.92
C ASN A 743 23.38 -29.30 25.14
N ILE A 744 22.32 -29.32 25.95
CA ILE A 744 22.25 -30.12 27.18
C ILE A 744 22.35 -31.60 26.82
N GLY A 745 23.14 -32.35 27.60
CA GLY A 745 23.33 -33.78 27.38
C GLY A 745 23.97 -34.14 26.03
N GLY A 746 24.58 -33.16 25.33
CA GLY A 746 25.14 -33.37 24.00
C GLY A 746 24.07 -33.52 22.92
N ALA A 747 22.94 -32.80 23.05
CA ALA A 747 21.84 -32.79 22.08
C ALA A 747 22.32 -32.67 20.63
N TRP A 748 23.29 -31.80 20.34
CA TRP A 748 23.81 -31.62 18.97
C TRP A 748 24.46 -32.89 18.44
N ARG A 749 25.18 -33.64 19.28
CA ARG A 749 25.82 -34.90 18.89
C ARG A 749 24.80 -36.00 18.58
N VAL A 750 23.68 -36.04 19.32
CA VAL A 750 22.58 -36.97 19.03
C VAL A 750 21.99 -36.67 17.65
N ILE A 751 21.81 -35.38 17.35
CA ILE A 751 21.33 -34.94 16.04
C ILE A 751 22.34 -35.26 14.94
N ASP A 752 23.65 -35.02 15.15
CA ASP A 752 24.71 -35.39 14.21
C ASP A 752 24.68 -36.89 13.88
N GLY A 753 24.44 -37.75 14.88
CA GLY A 753 24.30 -39.19 14.68
C GLY A 753 23.18 -39.51 13.69
N PHE A 754 22.00 -38.94 13.91
CA PHE A 754 20.84 -39.13 13.02
C PHE A 754 21.06 -38.53 11.63
N LEU A 755 21.68 -37.35 11.55
CA LEU A 755 22.04 -36.71 10.28
C LEU A 755 22.98 -37.61 9.45
N ASN A 756 24.01 -38.17 10.09
CA ASN A 756 24.96 -39.08 9.44
C ASN A 756 24.29 -40.37 8.94
N GLU A 757 23.37 -40.96 9.72
CA GLU A 757 22.58 -42.12 9.31
C GLU A 757 21.76 -41.83 8.05
N LEU A 758 21.10 -40.66 8.00
CA LEU A 758 20.31 -40.24 6.85
C LEU A 758 21.16 -39.96 5.61
N SER A 759 22.30 -39.30 5.79
CA SER A 759 23.27 -39.07 4.71
C SER A 759 23.80 -40.39 4.15
N ALA A 760 24.09 -41.38 5.01
CA ALA A 760 24.53 -42.70 4.58
C ALA A 760 23.44 -43.46 3.79
N LEU A 761 22.20 -43.49 4.28
CA LEU A 761 21.05 -44.11 3.61
C LEU A 761 20.83 -43.53 2.20
N HIS A 762 21.01 -42.22 2.04
CA HIS A 762 20.82 -41.56 0.75
C HIS A 762 22.02 -41.73 -0.20
N ASN A 763 23.24 -41.76 0.31
CA ASN A 763 24.43 -42.00 -0.51
C ASN A 763 24.49 -43.45 -1.04
N VAL A 764 23.99 -44.44 -0.28
CA VAL A 764 23.85 -45.83 -0.75
C VAL A 764 22.85 -45.93 -1.89
N THR A 765 21.69 -45.28 -1.78
CA THR A 765 20.66 -45.28 -2.83
C THR A 765 21.16 -44.61 -4.12
N PHE A 766 21.96 -43.54 -4.01
CA PHE A 766 22.53 -42.84 -5.16
C PHE A 766 23.59 -43.68 -5.92
N ASN A 767 24.40 -44.47 -5.21
CA ASN A 767 25.41 -45.35 -5.82
C ASN A 767 24.82 -46.58 -6.52
N ILE A 768 23.64 -47.07 -6.08
CA ILE A 768 22.98 -48.23 -6.68
C ILE A 768 22.35 -47.89 -8.06
N PHE A 769 21.88 -46.65 -8.24
CA PHE A 769 21.28 -46.22 -9.52
C PHE A 769 22.30 -45.69 -10.56
N ASN A 770 23.56 -45.43 -10.16
CA ASN A 770 24.61 -44.91 -11.04
C ASN A 770 25.79 -45.88 -11.27
N SER A 771 25.65 -47.17 -10.95
CA SER A 771 26.67 -48.17 -11.33
C SER A 771 26.62 -48.42 -12.85
N PRO A 772 27.73 -48.28 -13.60
CA PRO A 772 27.76 -48.66 -15.01
C PRO A 772 27.46 -50.15 -15.12
N ARG A 773 26.51 -50.55 -15.98
CA ARG A 773 26.41 -51.94 -16.41
C ARG A 773 27.75 -52.30 -17.05
N ARG A 774 28.52 -53.19 -16.42
CA ARG A 774 29.69 -53.81 -17.05
C ARG A 774 29.19 -54.53 -18.29
N HIS A 775 29.69 -54.11 -19.46
CA HIS A 775 29.63 -54.91 -20.66
C HIS A 775 30.43 -56.19 -20.40
N GLU A 776 29.75 -57.34 -20.45
CA GLU A 776 30.41 -58.62 -20.64
C GLU A 776 30.91 -58.66 -22.09
N GLU A 777 32.24 -58.66 -22.24
CA GLU A 777 32.93 -59.04 -23.46
C GLU A 777 32.77 -60.55 -23.66
N HIS A 778 32.11 -60.94 -24.74
CA HIS A 778 32.25 -62.25 -25.34
C HIS A 778 33.28 -62.13 -26.46
N GLU A 779 34.49 -62.66 -26.22
CA GLU A 779 35.36 -63.18 -27.28
C GLU A 779 34.94 -64.62 -27.62
N ASP A 780 34.99 -64.89 -28.93
CA ASP A 780 34.83 -66.14 -29.71
C ASP A 780 33.50 -66.37 -30.44
#